data_AF-A0A809QET4-F1
#
_entry.id   AF-A0A809QET4-F1
#
_cell.length_a   1.000
_cell.length_b   1.000
_cell.length_c   1.000
_cell.angle_alpha   90.00
_cell.angle_beta   90.00
_cell.angle_gamma   90.00
#
_symmetry.space_group_name_H-M   'P 1'
#
loop_
_entity.id
_entity.type
_entity.pdbx_description
1 polymer ?
#
loop_
_entity_poly.entity_id
_entity_poly.type
_entity_poly.pdbx_seq_one_letter_code
_entity_poly.pdbx_strand_id
1 'polypeptide(L)'
;MKLHQKLSRALAFGFCLAITSVTIVSLSVPTANAATTPARIGFSSKTVGFEASNARNAGSTEYALIEFITETGLTDASVPITVSSSNPSLMTVSKLAVANALGNYVLTVPANAPSGSATVTASATVAGVVYSRSRVFVITAAGTSVPPVSGSSTITRATTPTMNADQSACAAINYYDVGVGKTYTALGQLPWSQLKGCDTVRIYAKPDNLPYHEMILISAGTNLAPTAPDKFMRVIGVPDPVTGARPIIDGAPDAQGKLATQLETLPGQAARTLQYHDNASATRVLYKLGLVMVGPQAGYNYNNGPAGYISIENLDIRNSVYGNSFSDALGKKTDSYAAFGTCLFVEAAAHLVVKNNVMHNCGNGLFINSKNGTLVELSQDVLIEANTFYNNGNAPVANVTNGYSEHNSYTEARDIIFQYNYFGDVRPGAFGDCLKDRSSGLIVRYNTFASSCGLQLHLMDSTGGNALIYGEPNYASTYVYGNLFDVTPGSNNTNLVNYGGDSGLTANYRQGTLFFYNNTMVVRGDATHGIYPETLMFNLGMPNAVADVRNNLFYALPVTAGSAGKVQAMALGKGTVNMTNNWVSPNAAQYWIGHLTGAVVNGWNTNLGGNNNPVLANVAQHDYRPALGSPLINAGNGLGNLTSSLLPVAQPGAVILRKQDGMIDIGAFEF
;
A
#
# COMPACT_ATOMS: atom_id res chain seq x y z
N MET A 1 -35.99 -42.18 -35.20
CA MET A 1 -36.63 -42.90 -34.08
C MET A 1 -36.78 -41.90 -32.95
N LYS A 2 -38.02 -41.50 -32.61
CA LYS A 2 -38.56 -41.10 -31.29
C LYS A 2 -37.54 -40.56 -30.24
N LEU A 3 -37.69 -39.44 -29.54
CA LEU A 3 -38.84 -38.58 -29.20
C LEU A 3 -38.32 -37.41 -28.34
N HIS A 4 -38.58 -36.17 -28.77
CA HIS A 4 -38.82 -35.05 -27.85
C HIS A 4 -40.03 -35.42 -26.95
N GLN A 5 -39.90 -35.40 -25.61
CA GLN A 5 -40.86 -34.77 -24.69
C GLN A 5 -40.68 -35.18 -23.22
N LYS A 6 -40.66 -34.13 -22.37
CA LYS A 6 -41.23 -34.02 -20.99
C LYS A 6 -40.43 -34.71 -19.87
N LEU A 7 -39.94 -34.04 -18.82
CA LEU A 7 -40.36 -32.77 -18.22
C LEU A 7 -39.15 -31.94 -17.72
N SER A 8 -39.08 -30.72 -18.22
CA SER A 8 -38.80 -29.54 -17.42
C SER A 8 -39.90 -29.37 -16.35
N ARG A 9 -39.53 -29.28 -15.06
CA ARG A 9 -40.10 -28.41 -14.01
C ARG A 9 -39.67 -28.91 -12.62
N ALA A 10 -38.64 -28.28 -12.07
CA ALA A 10 -38.62 -27.86 -10.67
C ALA A 10 -37.56 -26.75 -10.54
N LEU A 11 -37.97 -25.51 -10.80
CA LEU A 11 -37.37 -24.37 -10.09
C LEU A 11 -37.70 -24.57 -8.61
N ALA A 12 -36.71 -24.71 -7.75
CA ALA A 12 -36.78 -24.30 -6.36
C ALA A 12 -35.36 -24.21 -5.77
N PHE A 13 -35.02 -22.99 -5.36
CA PHE A 13 -34.00 -22.59 -4.39
C PHE A 13 -33.27 -23.70 -3.61
N GLY A 14 -31.94 -23.59 -3.56
CA GLY A 14 -31.11 -24.24 -2.55
C GLY A 14 -29.65 -23.85 -2.71
N PHE A 15 -29.14 -22.98 -1.84
CA PHE A 15 -27.71 -22.65 -1.75
C PHE A 15 -26.89 -23.92 -1.51
N CYS A 16 -26.02 -24.28 -2.44
CA CYS A 16 -24.92 -25.22 -2.21
C CYS A 16 -23.72 -24.44 -1.64
N LEU A 17 -23.18 -24.92 -0.53
CA LEU A 17 -21.91 -24.44 0.01
C LEU A 17 -20.78 -24.85 -0.94
N ALA A 18 -20.32 -23.92 -1.78
CA ALA A 18 -19.06 -24.05 -2.50
C ALA A 18 -17.91 -23.61 -1.58
N ILE A 19 -17.22 -24.54 -0.94
CA ILE A 19 -15.90 -24.24 -0.35
C ILE A 19 -14.89 -24.32 -1.50
N THR A 20 -14.75 -23.22 -2.24
CA THR A 20 -13.64 -23.00 -3.16
C THR A 20 -12.65 -22.04 -2.51
N SER A 21 -11.68 -22.56 -1.76
CA SER A 21 -10.37 -21.93 -1.60
C SER A 21 -9.42 -22.87 -0.86
N VAL A 22 -8.29 -23.15 -1.51
CA VAL A 22 -7.08 -23.60 -0.82
C VAL A 22 -6.32 -22.32 -0.47
N THR A 23 -6.25 -21.96 0.81
CA THR A 23 -5.39 -20.87 1.28
C THR A 23 -4.30 -21.48 2.14
N ILE A 24 -3.09 -21.59 1.59
CA ILE A 24 -1.89 -21.92 2.36
C ILE A 24 -1.48 -20.64 3.08
N VAL A 25 -1.60 -20.60 4.41
CA VAL A 25 -1.09 -19.48 5.22
C VAL A 25 -0.06 -20.04 6.19
N SER A 26 1.15 -19.51 6.11
CA SER A 26 2.34 -19.95 6.83
C SER A 26 2.43 -19.33 8.23
N LEU A 27 3.03 -20.07 9.16
CA LEU A 27 3.48 -19.60 10.48
C LEU A 27 4.86 -20.22 10.72
N SER A 28 5.84 -19.41 11.08
CA SER A 28 7.22 -19.87 11.35
C SER A 28 7.40 -20.07 12.85
N VAL A 29 7.78 -21.28 13.27
CA VAL A 29 8.10 -21.59 14.68
C VAL A 29 9.61 -21.74 14.85
N PRO A 30 10.29 -20.94 15.69
CA PRO A 30 11.70 -21.17 16.02
C PRO A 30 11.84 -22.43 16.88
N THR A 31 12.71 -23.36 16.49
CA THR A 31 13.13 -24.46 17.36
C THR A 31 14.22 -23.98 18.31
N ALA A 32 14.05 -24.22 19.61
CA ALA A 32 15.13 -24.06 20.59
C ALA A 32 16.09 -25.24 20.47
N ASN A 33 16.92 -25.23 19.42
CA ASN A 33 18.28 -25.77 19.38
C ASN A 33 18.81 -25.73 17.93
N ALA A 34 20.06 -25.32 17.81
CA ALA A 34 20.89 -25.12 16.63
C ALA A 34 20.48 -25.81 15.30
N ALA A 35 20.54 -25.01 14.22
CA ALA A 35 20.81 -25.42 12.83
C ALA A 35 19.73 -26.18 12.04
N THR A 36 18.43 -26.06 12.36
CA THR A 36 17.36 -26.55 11.47
C THR A 36 16.28 -25.50 11.23
N THR A 37 15.77 -25.46 9.99
CA THR A 37 14.73 -24.56 9.48
C THR A 37 13.46 -24.56 10.36
N PRO A 38 12.76 -23.43 10.52
CA PRO A 38 11.57 -23.34 11.36
C PRO A 38 10.45 -24.25 10.84
N ALA A 39 9.80 -24.97 11.75
CA ALA A 39 8.64 -25.80 11.44
C ALA A 39 7.39 -24.94 11.18
N ARG A 40 6.58 -25.36 10.22
CA ARG A 40 5.35 -24.67 9.80
C ARG A 40 4.10 -25.32 10.39
N ILE A 41 3.09 -24.52 10.73
CA ILE A 41 1.74 -24.99 11.05
C ILE A 41 0.78 -24.31 10.07
N GLY A 42 0.22 -25.08 9.13
CA GLY A 42 -0.78 -24.60 8.16
C GLY A 42 -2.13 -25.28 8.35
N PHE A 43 -3.20 -24.65 7.83
CA PHE A 43 -4.50 -25.31 7.66
C PHE A 43 -4.64 -25.71 6.19
N SER A 44 -4.69 -27.01 5.93
CA SER A 44 -5.13 -27.57 4.65
C SER A 44 -6.54 -28.15 4.87
N SER A 45 -7.53 -27.69 4.11
CA SER A 45 -8.81 -28.39 4.01
C SER A 45 -8.86 -29.05 2.63
N LYS A 46 -8.73 -30.37 2.59
CA LYS A 46 -9.03 -31.14 1.39
C LYS A 46 -10.46 -31.66 1.53
N THR A 47 -11.37 -31.16 0.70
CA THR A 47 -12.70 -31.77 0.59
C THR A 47 -12.53 -33.17 0.01
N VAL A 48 -12.63 -34.20 0.84
CA VAL A 48 -12.86 -35.57 0.39
C VAL A 48 -14.38 -35.70 0.32
N GLY A 49 -14.91 -36.02 -0.88
CA GLY A 49 -16.29 -35.74 -1.31
C GLY A 49 -17.43 -36.16 -0.37
N PHE A 50 -18.60 -35.56 -0.62
CA PHE A 50 -19.88 -35.95 -0.02
C PHE A 50 -20.89 -36.34 -1.10
N GLU A 51 -21.54 -37.49 -0.89
CA GLU A 51 -22.87 -37.78 -1.44
C GLU A 51 -23.93 -37.16 -0.52
N ALA A 52 -24.58 -36.08 -0.97
CA ALA A 52 -25.78 -35.58 -0.33
C ALA A 52 -26.99 -36.30 -0.94
N SER A 53 -27.59 -37.25 -0.22
CA SER A 53 -29.02 -37.53 -0.42
C SER A 53 -29.81 -36.47 0.34
N ASN A 54 -30.79 -35.87 -0.32
CA ASN A 54 -31.67 -34.88 0.26
C ASN A 54 -32.33 -35.42 1.53
N ALA A 55 -32.26 -34.62 2.61
CA ALA A 55 -32.66 -34.88 4.00
C ALA A 55 -31.49 -35.32 4.90
N ARG A 56 -31.17 -34.48 5.90
CA ARG A 56 -30.50 -34.96 7.12
C ARG A 56 -31.44 -35.98 7.76
N ASN A 57 -31.23 -37.27 7.47
CA ASN A 57 -31.82 -38.32 8.28
C ASN A 57 -31.18 -38.24 9.67
N ALA A 58 -32.01 -38.36 10.71
CA ALA A 58 -31.56 -38.47 12.09
C ALA A 58 -30.51 -39.60 12.17
N GLY A 59 -29.23 -39.23 12.32
CA GLY A 59 -28.11 -40.16 12.40
C GLY A 59 -26.87 -39.83 11.55
N SER A 60 -26.89 -38.84 10.64
CA SER A 60 -25.70 -38.48 9.85
C SER A 60 -24.76 -37.54 10.61
N THR A 61 -23.49 -37.92 10.76
CA THR A 61 -22.40 -37.06 11.24
C THR A 61 -21.64 -36.50 10.03
N GLU A 62 -21.44 -35.18 9.95
CA GLU A 62 -20.62 -34.55 8.91
C GLU A 62 -19.14 -34.51 9.35
N TYR A 63 -18.24 -34.91 8.45
CA TYR A 63 -16.80 -35.00 8.68
C TYR A 63 -16.04 -34.02 7.78
N ALA A 64 -15.25 -33.11 8.36
CA ALA A 64 -14.25 -32.35 7.61
C ALA A 64 -12.85 -32.78 8.05
N LEU A 65 -11.97 -33.06 7.08
CA LEU A 65 -10.59 -33.41 7.34
C LEU A 65 -9.75 -32.12 7.32
N ILE A 66 -9.15 -31.79 8.46
CA ILE A 66 -8.17 -30.71 8.56
C ILE A 66 -6.79 -31.35 8.66
N GLU A 67 -5.98 -31.12 7.64
CA GLU A 67 -4.60 -31.58 7.59
C GLU A 67 -3.67 -30.48 8.12
N PHE A 68 -2.85 -30.83 9.11
CA PHE A 68 -1.83 -29.98 9.68
C PHE A 68 -0.48 -30.44 9.15
N ILE A 69 0.12 -29.65 8.25
CA ILE A 69 1.40 -29.99 7.63
C ILE A 69 2.53 -29.32 8.41
N THR A 70 3.46 -30.14 8.91
CA THR A 70 4.75 -29.70 9.46
C THR A 70 5.85 -29.95 8.42
N GLU A 71 6.43 -28.90 7.85
CA GLU A 71 7.42 -29.00 6.75
C GLU A 71 8.79 -29.59 7.17
N THR A 72 9.01 -29.95 8.44
CA THR A 72 10.34 -30.35 8.93
C THR A 72 10.31 -31.59 9.82
N GLY A 73 9.71 -32.71 9.38
CA GLY A 73 9.86 -34.02 10.08
C GLY A 73 9.47 -34.07 11.57
N LEU A 74 8.88 -33.00 12.11
CA LEU A 74 8.37 -32.93 13.47
C LEU A 74 7.04 -33.64 13.47
N THR A 75 7.03 -34.84 14.02
CA THR A 75 5.78 -35.54 14.31
C THR A 75 5.06 -34.84 15.46
N ASP A 76 3.75 -35.03 15.54
CA ASP A 76 2.84 -34.63 16.64
C ASP A 76 3.38 -34.95 18.05
N ALA A 77 4.39 -35.82 18.15
CA ALA A 77 5.08 -36.17 19.39
C ALA A 77 6.01 -35.06 19.95
N SER A 78 6.33 -34.00 19.20
CA SER A 78 7.39 -33.03 19.58
C SER A 78 6.92 -31.64 20.02
N VAL A 79 5.73 -31.20 19.60
CA VAL A 79 5.06 -29.96 20.07
C VAL A 79 3.55 -30.24 20.17
N PRO A 80 2.95 -30.28 21.38
CA PRO A 80 1.52 -30.58 21.52
C PRO A 80 0.66 -29.49 20.89
N ILE A 81 -0.09 -29.85 19.85
CA ILE A 81 -1.12 -28.98 19.27
C ILE A 81 -2.44 -29.25 19.99
N THR A 82 -3.07 -28.19 20.50
CA THR A 82 -4.42 -28.25 21.08
C THR A 82 -5.39 -27.61 20.12
N VAL A 83 -6.42 -28.36 19.70
CA VAL A 83 -7.52 -27.84 18.88
C VAL A 83 -8.80 -27.86 19.70
N SER A 84 -9.49 -26.73 19.74
CA SER A 84 -10.72 -26.56 20.51
C SER A 84 -11.80 -25.87 19.68
N SER A 85 -13.07 -26.19 19.97
CA SER A 85 -14.24 -25.50 19.45
C SER A 85 -14.78 -24.55 20.53
N SER A 86 -15.10 -23.32 20.15
CA SER A 86 -15.73 -22.34 21.04
C SER A 86 -17.18 -22.69 21.41
N ASN A 87 -17.78 -23.66 20.72
CA ASN A 87 -19.12 -24.16 21.02
C ASN A 87 -19.22 -25.68 20.76
N PRO A 88 -18.84 -26.50 21.75
CA PRO A 88 -18.87 -27.97 21.65
C PRO A 88 -20.27 -28.55 21.40
N SER A 89 -21.33 -27.81 21.76
CA SER A 89 -22.72 -28.21 21.51
C SER A 89 -23.13 -28.05 20.03
N LEU A 90 -22.42 -27.20 19.29
CA LEU A 90 -22.58 -27.00 17.84
C LEU A 90 -21.63 -27.88 17.02
N MET A 91 -20.39 -28.01 17.46
CA MET A 91 -19.34 -28.74 16.76
C MET A 91 -18.29 -29.21 17.75
N THR A 92 -17.96 -30.50 17.71
CA THR A 92 -16.83 -31.08 18.45
C THR A 92 -15.65 -31.31 17.52
N VAL A 93 -14.45 -31.30 18.11
CA VAL A 93 -13.21 -31.59 17.40
C VAL A 93 -12.55 -32.77 18.07
N SER A 94 -12.19 -33.79 17.30
CA SER A 94 -11.49 -34.97 17.80
C SER A 94 -10.26 -35.26 16.95
N LYS A 95 -9.15 -35.60 17.60
CA LYS A 95 -7.93 -36.05 16.93
C LYS A 95 -8.20 -37.41 16.27
N LEU A 96 -7.83 -37.56 15.00
CA LEU A 96 -8.02 -38.81 14.28
C LEU A 96 -6.98 -39.83 14.75
N ALA A 97 -7.41 -40.97 15.29
CA ALA A 97 -6.54 -42.04 15.74
C ALA A 97 -6.05 -42.88 14.54
N VAL A 98 -5.13 -42.33 13.74
CA VAL A 98 -4.42 -43.10 12.70
C VAL A 98 -2.92 -42.87 12.86
N ALA A 99 -2.14 -43.94 12.73
CA ALA A 99 -0.70 -43.92 12.78
C ALA A 99 -0.13 -43.28 11.49
N ASN A 100 -0.14 -41.96 11.40
CA ASN A 100 0.66 -41.21 10.45
C ASN A 100 1.19 -39.91 11.07
N ALA A 101 2.34 -39.46 10.58
CA ALA A 101 3.15 -38.37 11.12
C ALA A 101 2.50 -36.96 11.05
N LEU A 102 1.24 -36.87 10.60
CA LEU A 102 0.50 -35.63 10.36
C LEU A 102 -0.72 -35.62 11.29
N GLY A 103 -0.76 -34.67 12.23
CA GLY A 103 -1.80 -34.58 13.26
C GLY A 103 -3.15 -34.17 12.69
N ASN A 104 -3.88 -35.12 12.10
CA ASN A 104 -5.19 -34.87 11.48
C ASN A 104 -6.31 -34.74 12.52
N TYR A 105 -7.21 -33.77 12.32
CA TYR A 105 -8.37 -33.57 13.17
C TYR A 105 -9.68 -33.72 12.38
N VAL A 106 -10.66 -34.30 13.04
CA VAL A 106 -12.03 -34.46 12.57
C VAL A 106 -12.90 -33.41 13.24
N LEU A 107 -13.61 -32.63 12.42
CA LEU A 107 -14.75 -31.85 12.87
C LEU A 107 -16.00 -32.72 12.82
N THR A 108 -16.73 -32.77 13.93
CA THR A 108 -17.97 -33.52 14.09
C THR A 108 -19.10 -32.55 14.41
N VAL A 109 -20.09 -32.46 13.52
CA VAL A 109 -21.32 -31.70 13.77
C VAL A 109 -22.42 -32.68 14.22
N PRO A 110 -22.98 -32.53 15.43
CA PRO A 110 -24.10 -33.35 15.88
C PRO A 110 -25.30 -33.20 14.96
N ALA A 111 -26.02 -34.30 14.70
CA ALA A 111 -27.19 -34.31 13.83
C ALA A 111 -28.28 -33.28 14.23
N ASN A 112 -28.35 -32.92 15.52
CA ASN A 112 -29.31 -31.98 16.10
C ASN A 112 -28.68 -30.61 16.46
N ALA A 113 -27.51 -30.27 15.91
CA ALA A 113 -26.87 -29.00 16.20
C ALA A 113 -27.79 -27.82 15.83
N PRO A 114 -28.05 -26.86 16.75
CA PRO A 114 -28.84 -25.66 16.43
C PRO A 114 -28.13 -24.79 15.40
N SER A 115 -28.84 -23.81 14.81
CA SER A 115 -28.18 -22.78 14.01
C SER A 115 -27.28 -21.93 14.90
N GLY A 116 -26.06 -21.65 14.46
CA GLY A 116 -25.11 -20.84 15.22
C GLY A 116 -23.73 -20.83 14.59
N SER A 117 -22.80 -20.11 15.21
CA SER A 117 -21.39 -20.11 14.81
C SER A 117 -20.52 -20.78 15.87
N ALA A 118 -19.54 -21.55 15.43
CA ALA A 118 -18.51 -22.13 16.27
C ALA A 118 -17.15 -21.72 15.72
N THR A 119 -16.27 -21.24 16.59
CA THR A 119 -14.89 -20.91 16.23
C THR A 119 -14.00 -22.08 16.60
N VAL A 120 -13.33 -22.66 15.61
CA VAL A 120 -12.31 -23.69 15.84
C VAL A 120 -10.96 -23.01 15.94
N THR A 121 -10.26 -23.22 17.06
CA THR A 121 -8.94 -22.64 17.33
C THR A 121 -7.93 -23.75 17.48
N ALA A 122 -6.88 -23.72 16.66
CA ALA A 122 -5.67 -24.51 16.89
C ALA A 122 -4.65 -23.66 17.61
N SER A 123 -3.99 -24.22 18.61
CA SER A 123 -2.98 -23.55 19.41
C SER A 123 -1.80 -24.47 19.73
N ALA A 124 -0.61 -23.89 19.80
CA ALA A 124 0.61 -24.56 20.24
C ALA A 124 1.41 -23.61 21.13
N THR A 125 1.99 -24.14 22.19
CA THR A 125 2.87 -23.37 23.08
C THR A 125 4.30 -23.82 22.88
N VAL A 126 5.17 -22.90 22.47
CA VAL A 126 6.59 -23.16 22.25
C VAL A 126 7.40 -22.12 23.01
N ALA A 127 8.30 -22.59 23.87
CA ALA A 127 9.14 -21.73 24.72
C ALA A 127 8.36 -20.65 25.50
N GLY A 128 7.14 -20.98 25.96
CA GLY A 128 6.28 -20.07 26.74
C GLY A 128 5.43 -19.10 25.92
N VAL A 129 5.58 -19.07 24.59
CA VAL A 129 4.76 -18.26 23.68
C VAL A 129 3.63 -19.11 23.10
N VAL A 130 2.40 -18.61 23.21
CA VAL A 130 1.20 -19.26 22.66
C VAL A 130 0.96 -18.75 21.24
N TYR A 131 0.98 -19.67 20.28
CA TYR A 131 0.60 -19.40 18.89
C TYR A 131 -0.80 -19.96 18.67
N SER A 132 -1.73 -19.14 18.17
CA SER A 132 -3.09 -19.60 17.88
C SER A 132 -3.61 -19.08 16.55
N ARG A 133 -4.48 -19.88 15.93
CA ARG A 133 -5.22 -19.53 14.71
C ARG A 133 -6.64 -20.05 14.83
N SER A 134 -7.58 -19.21 14.44
CA SER A 134 -9.01 -19.51 14.56
C SER A 134 -9.71 -19.40 13.21
N ARG A 135 -10.68 -20.28 12.95
CA ARG A 135 -11.65 -20.14 11.86
C ARG A 135 -13.06 -20.21 12.41
N VAL A 136 -13.93 -19.33 11.93
CA VAL A 136 -15.37 -19.33 12.25
C VAL A 136 -16.08 -20.25 11.27
N PHE A 137 -16.81 -21.22 11.80
CA PHE A 137 -17.73 -22.07 11.08
C PHE A 137 -19.16 -21.63 11.40
N VAL A 138 -19.97 -21.46 10.37
CA VAL A 138 -21.40 -21.17 10.52
C VAL A 138 -22.17 -22.44 10.22
N ILE A 139 -22.95 -22.90 11.20
CA ILE A 139 -23.80 -24.09 11.10
C ILE A 139 -25.24 -23.61 11.01
N THR A 140 -25.94 -24.06 9.97
CA THR A 140 -27.38 -23.80 9.81
C THR A 140 -28.14 -25.07 10.14
N ALA A 141 -29.16 -24.97 11.00
CA ALA A 141 -30.09 -26.06 11.27
C ALA A 141 -30.90 -26.39 10.00
N ALA A 142 -31.20 -27.67 9.80
CA ALA A 142 -32.02 -28.11 8.67
C ALA A 142 -33.40 -27.42 8.71
N GLY A 143 -33.77 -26.75 7.61
CA GLY A 143 -35.12 -26.20 7.42
C GLY A 143 -35.35 -24.71 7.75
N THR A 144 -34.31 -23.92 8.03
CA THR A 144 -34.46 -22.46 8.19
C THR A 144 -33.85 -21.70 7.00
N SER A 145 -34.68 -20.96 6.27
CA SER A 145 -34.23 -20.00 5.25
C SER A 145 -33.91 -18.66 5.91
N VAL A 146 -32.66 -18.21 5.82
CA VAL A 146 -32.23 -16.87 6.25
C VAL A 146 -31.57 -16.16 5.06
N PRO A 147 -31.85 -14.86 4.82
CA PRO A 147 -31.26 -14.07 3.74
C PRO A 147 -29.73 -13.97 3.85
N PRO A 148 -29.03 -13.64 2.74
CA PRO A 148 -27.57 -13.62 2.72
C PRO A 148 -27.05 -12.59 3.74
N VAL A 149 -26.43 -13.09 4.82
CA VAL A 149 -25.63 -12.26 5.71
C VAL A 149 -24.30 -12.04 5.01
N SER A 150 -24.02 -10.78 4.69
CA SER A 150 -22.69 -10.29 4.34
C SER A 150 -21.73 -10.66 5.47
N GLY A 151 -20.98 -11.76 5.30
CA GLY A 151 -19.92 -12.12 6.21
C GLY A 151 -18.80 -11.11 6.09
N SER A 152 -18.74 -10.16 7.03
CA SER A 152 -17.53 -9.39 7.28
C SER A 152 -16.46 -10.35 7.78
N SER A 153 -15.46 -10.62 6.95
CA SER A 153 -14.20 -11.18 7.41
C SER A 153 -13.46 -10.08 8.16
N THR A 154 -13.61 -10.02 9.47
CA THR A 154 -12.69 -9.25 10.32
C THR A 154 -11.37 -10.00 10.34
N ILE A 155 -10.49 -9.68 9.39
CA ILE A 155 -9.07 -9.97 9.53
C ILE A 155 -8.55 -8.98 10.56
N THR A 156 -8.58 -9.35 11.84
CA THR A 156 -7.71 -8.73 12.84
C THR A 156 -6.29 -9.21 12.54
N ARG A 157 -5.63 -8.52 11.61
CA ARG A 157 -4.16 -8.54 11.58
C ARG A 157 -3.68 -7.54 12.62
N ALA A 158 -2.65 -7.94 13.37
CA ALA A 158 -1.89 -7.04 14.21
C ALA A 158 -1.50 -5.82 13.38
N THR A 159 -2.03 -4.67 13.80
CA THR A 159 -1.63 -3.30 13.43
C THR A 159 -1.45 -3.04 11.93
N THR A 160 -2.40 -2.31 11.34
CA THR A 160 -2.10 -1.27 10.34
C THR A 160 -0.73 -0.67 10.66
N PRO A 161 0.27 -0.66 9.75
CA PRO A 161 1.62 -0.22 10.08
C PRO A 161 1.64 1.25 10.51
N THR A 162 1.43 1.48 11.81
CA THR A 162 1.76 2.69 12.55
C THR A 162 3.20 2.60 13.04
N MET A 163 4.04 1.87 12.31
CA MET A 163 5.44 1.67 12.66
C MET A 163 6.16 3.00 12.45
N ASN A 164 6.27 3.77 13.52
CA ASN A 164 7.33 4.76 13.58
C ASN A 164 8.66 4.03 13.69
N ALA A 165 9.72 4.63 13.16
CA ALA A 165 11.07 4.13 13.34
C ALA A 165 11.39 4.07 14.84
N ASP A 166 11.55 2.86 15.39
CA ASP A 166 11.80 2.65 16.81
C ASP A 166 13.18 2.02 17.05
N GLN A 167 13.87 2.53 18.06
CA GLN A 167 15.17 2.04 18.54
C GLN A 167 15.14 1.78 20.05
N SER A 168 13.96 1.67 20.66
CA SER A 168 13.77 1.56 22.11
C SER A 168 14.40 0.31 22.73
N ALA A 169 14.58 -0.77 21.96
CA ALA A 169 15.27 -1.98 22.42
C ALA A 169 16.76 -2.04 22.02
N CYS A 170 17.31 -0.96 21.46
CA CYS A 170 18.73 -0.87 21.20
C CYS A 170 19.51 -0.73 22.50
N ALA A 171 20.33 -1.74 22.83
CA ALA A 171 21.22 -1.67 23.99
C ALA A 171 22.24 -0.52 23.88
N ALA A 172 22.64 -0.18 22.66
CA ALA A 172 23.39 1.01 22.31
C ALA A 172 23.03 1.44 20.88
N ILE A 173 23.10 2.74 20.61
CA ILE A 173 22.93 3.32 19.27
C ILE A 173 24.29 3.84 18.82
N ASN A 174 24.77 3.40 17.65
CA ASN A 174 25.98 3.96 17.05
C ASN A 174 25.60 5.15 16.18
N TYR A 175 26.15 6.32 16.49
CA TYR A 175 25.90 7.54 15.72
C TYR A 175 27.01 7.80 14.71
N TYR A 176 26.62 8.06 13.47
CA TYR A 176 27.49 8.43 12.37
C TYR A 176 27.14 9.85 11.91
N ASP A 177 27.87 10.83 12.43
CA ASP A 177 27.63 12.24 12.15
C ASP A 177 28.40 12.68 10.92
N VAL A 178 27.68 13.15 9.90
CA VAL A 178 28.25 13.62 8.64
C VAL A 178 27.90 15.07 8.37
N GLY A 179 28.92 15.87 8.05
CA GLY A 179 28.80 17.28 7.68
C GLY A 179 29.99 18.12 8.11
N VAL A 180 29.91 19.43 7.87
CA VAL A 180 31.01 20.35 8.19
C VAL A 180 31.29 20.33 9.70
N GLY A 181 32.54 20.03 10.07
CA GLY A 181 32.96 19.94 11.47
C GLY A 181 32.46 18.70 12.22
N LYS A 182 31.93 17.68 11.52
CA LYS A 182 31.52 16.39 12.11
C LYS A 182 32.60 15.32 11.91
N THR A 183 32.41 14.17 12.54
CA THR A 183 33.31 13.00 12.44
C THR A 183 33.57 12.61 10.99
N TYR A 184 32.53 12.61 10.16
CA TYR A 184 32.62 12.44 8.73
C TYR A 184 32.31 13.77 8.05
N THR A 185 33.08 14.16 7.04
CA THR A 185 32.82 15.39 6.27
C THR A 185 32.04 15.13 4.98
N ALA A 186 32.01 13.88 4.53
CA ALA A 186 31.35 13.43 3.30
C ALA A 186 30.68 12.07 3.47
N LEU A 187 29.59 11.83 2.75
CA LEU A 187 28.84 10.57 2.86
C LEU A 187 29.64 9.37 2.34
N GLY A 188 30.56 9.59 1.39
CA GLY A 188 31.44 8.55 0.88
C GLY A 188 32.49 8.04 1.88
N GLN A 189 32.62 8.70 3.03
CA GLN A 189 33.50 8.25 4.12
C GLN A 189 32.80 7.26 5.07
N LEU A 190 31.49 7.08 4.92
CA LEU A 190 30.72 6.17 5.77
C LEU A 190 30.88 4.72 5.27
N PRO A 191 30.89 3.74 6.18
CA PRO A 191 30.94 2.33 5.83
C PRO A 191 29.52 1.80 5.57
N TRP A 192 28.84 2.32 4.54
CA TRP A 192 27.43 2.03 4.25
C TRP A 192 27.10 0.53 4.24
N SER A 193 27.97 -0.29 3.66
CA SER A 193 27.83 -1.75 3.59
C SER A 193 27.94 -2.50 4.92
N GLN A 194 28.38 -1.82 5.99
CA GLN A 194 28.53 -2.38 7.34
C GLN A 194 27.49 -1.86 8.34
N LEU A 195 26.65 -0.90 7.93
CA LEU A 195 25.59 -0.39 8.80
C LEU A 195 24.52 -1.46 9.05
N LYS A 196 24.00 -1.49 10.28
CA LYS A 196 23.05 -2.48 10.78
C LYS A 196 21.95 -1.82 11.62
N GLY A 197 21.00 -2.63 12.09
CA GLY A 197 19.99 -2.17 13.06
C GLY A 197 20.62 -1.51 14.27
N CYS A 198 19.92 -0.53 14.84
CA CYS A 198 20.42 0.35 15.90
C CYS A 198 21.54 1.33 15.49
N ASP A 199 22.00 1.34 14.24
CA ASP A 199 22.86 2.41 13.76
C ASP A 199 22.02 3.63 13.33
N THR A 200 22.58 4.83 13.50
CA THR A 200 21.93 6.09 13.10
C THR A 200 22.92 7.00 12.40
N VAL A 201 22.68 7.24 11.12
CA VAL A 201 23.40 8.23 10.32
C VAL A 201 22.68 9.57 10.45
N ARG A 202 23.39 10.59 10.97
CA ARG A 202 22.89 11.95 11.09
C ARG A 202 23.59 12.83 10.07
N ILE A 203 22.86 13.20 9.03
CA ILE A 203 23.36 14.06 7.95
C ILE A 203 23.03 15.49 8.31
N TYR A 204 24.03 16.33 8.57
CA TYR A 204 23.81 17.74 8.89
C TYR A 204 23.76 18.56 7.61
N ALA A 205 22.87 19.55 7.56
CA ALA A 205 22.82 20.50 6.45
C ALA A 205 24.19 21.21 6.32
N LYS A 206 24.66 21.38 5.08
CA LYS A 206 25.85 22.20 4.85
C LYS A 206 25.45 23.67 4.83
N PRO A 207 26.39 24.58 5.18
CA PRO A 207 26.19 26.01 5.02
C PRO A 207 25.74 26.38 3.60
N ASP A 208 25.01 27.50 3.50
CA ASP A 208 24.58 28.09 2.23
C ASP A 208 23.80 27.15 1.30
N ASN A 209 23.09 26.16 1.87
CA ASN A 209 22.36 25.12 1.13
C ASN A 209 23.25 24.34 0.14
N LEU A 210 24.54 24.15 0.47
CA LEU A 210 25.41 23.33 -0.35
C LEU A 210 25.02 21.83 -0.24
N PRO A 211 25.00 21.09 -1.36
CA PRO A 211 24.60 19.69 -1.35
C PRO A 211 25.73 18.72 -1.00
N TYR A 212 25.34 17.49 -0.67
CA TYR A 212 26.17 16.30 -0.79
C TYR A 212 25.99 15.72 -2.21
N HIS A 213 27.10 15.38 -2.85
CA HIS A 213 27.14 14.83 -4.21
C HIS A 213 27.58 13.37 -4.16
N GLU A 214 27.09 12.63 -3.19
CA GLU A 214 27.42 11.23 -2.97
C GLU A 214 26.14 10.41 -3.03
N MET A 215 26.19 9.32 -3.79
CA MET A 215 25.11 8.34 -3.83
C MET A 215 25.14 7.47 -2.58
N ILE A 216 23.99 6.93 -2.19
CA ILE A 216 23.83 6.13 -0.97
C ILE A 216 23.24 4.75 -1.32
N LEU A 217 23.83 3.69 -0.77
CA LEU A 217 23.25 2.34 -0.77
C LEU A 217 23.02 1.88 0.67
N ILE A 218 21.77 1.62 1.03
CA ILE A 218 21.34 1.16 2.34
C ILE A 218 20.98 -0.32 2.24
N SER A 219 21.81 -1.15 2.85
CA SER A 219 21.65 -2.61 2.90
C SER A 219 21.32 -3.12 4.30
N ALA A 220 20.99 -2.20 5.22
CA ALA A 220 20.70 -2.52 6.61
C ALA A 220 19.48 -3.45 6.73
N GLY A 221 19.40 -4.21 7.83
CA GLY A 221 18.31 -5.15 8.10
C GLY A 221 18.54 -6.58 7.61
N THR A 222 19.44 -6.79 6.66
CA THR A 222 19.86 -8.10 6.14
C THR A 222 20.40 -9.07 7.20
N ASN A 223 20.82 -8.53 8.35
CA ASN A 223 21.36 -9.27 9.50
C ASN A 223 20.44 -9.22 10.74
N LEU A 224 19.32 -8.51 10.69
CA LEU A 224 18.32 -8.52 11.75
C LEU A 224 17.28 -9.58 11.40
N ALA A 225 16.89 -10.40 12.38
CA ALA A 225 15.72 -11.23 12.20
C ALA A 225 14.52 -10.33 11.83
N PRO A 226 13.57 -10.78 10.97
CA PRO A 226 12.34 -10.07 10.63
C PRO A 226 11.41 -9.73 11.81
N THR A 227 11.88 -9.84 13.06
CA THR A 227 11.12 -9.79 14.32
C THR A 227 11.67 -8.75 15.30
N ALA A 228 12.38 -7.71 14.82
CA ALA A 228 12.99 -6.69 15.66
C ALA A 228 12.38 -5.28 15.42
N PRO A 229 11.09 -5.06 15.75
CA PRO A 229 10.34 -3.84 15.46
C PRO A 229 10.85 -2.58 16.18
N ASP A 230 11.77 -2.73 17.12
CA ASP A 230 12.32 -1.72 18.02
C ASP A 230 13.84 -1.53 17.87
N LYS A 231 14.39 -1.94 16.71
CA LYS A 231 15.83 -1.87 16.38
C LYS A 231 16.12 -1.33 14.98
N PHE A 232 15.41 -0.28 14.58
CA PHE A 232 15.58 0.34 13.27
C PHE A 232 17.02 0.83 13.02
N MET A 233 17.46 0.72 11.77
CA MET A 233 18.53 1.54 11.23
C MET A 233 17.91 2.85 10.72
N ARG A 234 18.56 3.98 11.02
CA ARG A 234 18.01 5.30 10.68
C ARG A 234 19.00 6.14 9.89
N VAL A 235 18.51 6.77 8.84
CA VAL A 235 19.20 7.85 8.12
C VAL A 235 18.37 9.11 8.31
N ILE A 236 18.90 10.07 9.05
CA ILE A 236 18.16 11.26 9.49
C ILE A 236 18.90 12.51 9.02
N GLY A 237 18.21 13.33 8.25
CA GLY A 237 18.62 14.70 8.01
C GLY A 237 18.43 15.55 9.26
N VAL A 238 19.48 16.25 9.66
CA VAL A 238 19.48 17.25 10.73
C VAL A 238 19.41 18.62 10.06
N PRO A 239 18.24 19.29 10.11
CA PRO A 239 18.10 20.61 9.53
C PRO A 239 19.07 21.61 10.15
N ASP A 240 19.47 22.61 9.39
CA ASP A 240 20.21 23.75 9.90
C ASP A 240 19.38 24.44 11.01
N PRO A 241 19.95 24.69 12.20
CA PRO A 241 19.18 25.16 13.35
C PRO A 241 18.71 26.62 13.22
N VAL A 242 19.24 27.38 12.25
CA VAL A 242 18.90 28.81 12.06
C VAL A 242 17.87 28.97 10.95
N THR A 243 18.11 28.33 9.81
CA THR A 243 17.31 28.47 8.59
C THR A 243 16.23 27.39 8.46
N GLY A 244 16.36 26.27 9.17
CA GLY A 244 15.51 25.09 8.98
C GLY A 244 15.80 24.33 7.69
N ALA A 245 16.83 24.70 6.93
CA ALA A 245 17.19 24.04 5.68
C ALA A 245 17.59 22.58 5.93
N ARG A 246 17.04 21.67 5.13
CA ARG A 246 17.36 20.24 5.22
C ARG A 246 18.70 19.96 4.53
N PRO A 247 19.41 18.88 4.90
CA PRO A 247 20.53 18.39 4.11
C PRO A 247 20.06 17.95 2.73
N ILE A 248 20.81 18.35 1.71
CA ILE A 248 20.50 18.10 0.31
C ILE A 248 21.40 17.00 -0.22
N ILE A 249 20.81 15.96 -0.81
CA ILE A 249 21.48 14.92 -1.60
C ILE A 249 21.19 15.21 -3.07
N ASP A 250 22.22 15.56 -3.84
CA ASP A 250 22.06 16.10 -5.18
C ASP A 250 22.77 15.25 -6.25
N GLY A 251 21.97 14.72 -7.17
CA GLY A 251 22.43 13.90 -8.29
C GLY A 251 22.94 14.69 -9.49
N ALA A 252 22.79 16.02 -9.53
CA ALA A 252 23.33 16.84 -10.62
C ALA A 252 24.84 17.06 -10.46
N PRO A 253 25.56 17.34 -11.57
CA PRO A 253 26.86 17.98 -11.50
C PRO A 253 26.79 19.31 -10.74
N ASP A 254 27.80 19.60 -9.92
CA ASP A 254 27.91 20.90 -9.25
C ASP A 254 28.29 22.03 -10.23
N ALA A 255 28.34 23.27 -9.74
CA ALA A 255 28.67 24.45 -10.55
C ALA A 255 30.11 24.41 -11.13
N GLN A 256 30.98 23.54 -10.62
CA GLN A 256 32.34 23.30 -11.10
C GLN A 256 32.44 22.02 -11.95
N GLY A 257 31.31 21.36 -12.24
CA GLY A 257 31.24 20.13 -13.03
C GLY A 257 31.62 18.87 -12.25
N LYS A 258 31.73 18.92 -10.92
CA LYS A 258 31.95 17.74 -10.09
C LYS A 258 30.69 16.88 -10.11
N LEU A 259 30.87 15.62 -10.49
CA LEU A 259 29.77 14.66 -10.60
C LEU A 259 29.41 14.05 -9.25
N ALA A 260 28.19 13.53 -9.14
CA ALA A 260 27.82 12.65 -8.05
C ALA A 260 28.72 11.41 -8.02
N THR A 261 29.11 10.92 -6.83
CA THR A 261 30.05 9.81 -6.68
C THR A 261 29.47 8.61 -5.96
N GLN A 262 29.81 7.40 -6.42
CA GLN A 262 29.45 6.14 -5.78
C GLN A 262 30.58 5.64 -4.87
N LEU A 263 30.65 6.14 -3.63
CA LEU A 263 31.72 5.79 -2.70
C LEU A 263 31.20 5.34 -1.35
N GLU A 264 31.95 4.43 -0.75
CA GLU A 264 31.97 4.17 0.69
C GLU A 264 33.42 3.97 1.17
N THR A 265 33.65 4.10 2.47
CA THR A 265 34.97 3.85 3.07
C THR A 265 34.82 2.97 4.30
N LEU A 266 35.45 1.79 4.27
CA LEU A 266 35.45 0.89 5.42
C LEU A 266 36.55 1.27 6.44
N PRO A 267 36.37 0.98 7.74
CA PRO A 267 37.40 1.25 8.74
C PRO A 267 38.74 0.61 8.38
N GLY A 268 39.80 1.43 8.32
CA GLY A 268 41.15 0.97 8.00
C GLY A 268 41.38 0.58 6.53
N GLN A 269 40.44 0.86 5.62
CA GLN A 269 40.56 0.56 4.20
C GLN A 269 40.51 1.83 3.34
N ALA A 270 41.01 1.73 2.12
CA ALA A 270 40.82 2.78 1.11
C ALA A 270 39.35 2.88 0.69
N ALA A 271 38.96 4.05 0.18
CA ALA A 271 37.64 4.25 -0.41
C ALA A 271 37.38 3.24 -1.55
N ARG A 272 36.16 2.72 -1.62
CA ARG A 272 35.72 1.73 -2.62
C ARG A 272 34.37 2.14 -3.23
N THR A 273 34.02 1.57 -4.38
CA THR A 273 32.70 1.78 -4.99
C THR A 273 31.59 1.17 -4.13
N LEU A 274 30.39 1.74 -4.19
CA LEU A 274 29.21 1.12 -3.58
C LEU A 274 29.00 -0.30 -4.12
N GLN A 275 28.65 -1.21 -3.22
CA GLN A 275 28.57 -2.63 -3.49
C GLN A 275 27.13 -3.09 -3.77
N TYR A 276 26.58 -2.76 -4.94
CA TYR A 276 25.26 -3.27 -5.37
C TYR A 276 25.30 -4.79 -5.59
N HIS A 277 24.19 -5.48 -5.34
CA HIS A 277 24.16 -6.95 -5.45
C HIS A 277 24.42 -7.47 -6.87
N ASP A 278 24.12 -6.68 -7.89
CA ASP A 278 24.35 -7.01 -9.31
C ASP A 278 25.74 -6.60 -9.80
N ASN A 279 26.64 -6.12 -8.93
CA ASN A 279 27.96 -5.59 -9.33
C ASN A 279 28.80 -6.56 -10.18
N ALA A 280 28.68 -7.87 -9.94
CA ALA A 280 29.39 -8.90 -10.69
C ALA A 280 28.71 -9.28 -12.03
N SER A 281 27.50 -8.78 -12.29
CA SER A 281 26.78 -9.04 -13.52
C SER A 281 27.35 -8.25 -14.70
N ALA A 282 27.51 -8.92 -15.84
CA ALA A 282 27.85 -8.27 -17.11
C ALA A 282 26.78 -7.27 -17.58
N THR A 283 25.56 -7.39 -17.07
CA THR A 283 24.39 -6.54 -17.39
C THR A 283 23.91 -5.73 -16.19
N ARG A 284 24.79 -5.39 -15.24
CA ARG A 284 24.42 -4.61 -14.06
C ARG A 284 23.69 -3.31 -14.42
N VAL A 285 22.65 -2.98 -13.66
CA VAL A 285 21.79 -1.81 -13.90
C VAL A 285 21.47 -1.01 -12.63
N LEU A 286 21.61 -1.57 -11.43
CA LEU A 286 21.09 -0.91 -10.21
C LEU A 286 21.78 0.41 -9.89
N TYR A 287 23.09 0.48 -10.12
CA TYR A 287 23.92 1.65 -9.86
C TYR A 287 23.48 2.93 -10.59
N LYS A 288 22.61 2.84 -11.60
CA LYS A 288 22.07 4.01 -12.34
C LYS A 288 20.58 4.29 -12.08
N LEU A 289 19.95 3.58 -11.15
CA LEU A 289 18.50 3.67 -10.89
C LEU A 289 18.13 4.51 -9.65
N GLY A 290 19.05 4.76 -8.73
CA GLY A 290 18.74 5.46 -7.48
C GLY A 290 19.88 6.35 -7.00
N LEU A 291 19.56 7.58 -6.57
CA LEU A 291 20.50 8.45 -5.86
C LEU A 291 20.67 7.98 -4.40
N VAL A 292 19.55 7.69 -3.74
CA VAL A 292 19.49 6.91 -2.51
C VAL A 292 18.81 5.58 -2.83
N MET A 293 19.46 4.46 -2.52
CA MET A 293 18.93 3.12 -2.78
C MET A 293 18.80 2.31 -1.50
N VAL A 294 17.68 1.62 -1.34
CA VAL A 294 17.49 0.54 -0.36
C VAL A 294 17.45 -0.78 -1.11
N GLY A 295 18.33 -1.71 -0.74
CA GLY A 295 18.41 -2.99 -1.41
C GLY A 295 19.59 -3.82 -0.90
N PRO A 296 19.69 -5.08 -1.34
CA PRO A 296 20.80 -5.94 -0.93
C PRO A 296 22.13 -5.50 -1.55
N GLN A 297 23.21 -5.79 -0.84
CA GLN A 297 24.58 -5.56 -1.32
C GLN A 297 25.19 -6.77 -2.03
N ALA A 298 26.33 -6.57 -2.68
CA ALA A 298 27.15 -7.64 -3.27
C ALA A 298 27.42 -8.76 -2.26
N GLY A 299 27.16 -10.01 -2.68
CA GLY A 299 27.32 -11.19 -1.83
C GLY A 299 26.18 -11.44 -0.85
N TYR A 300 25.08 -10.66 -0.91
CA TYR A 300 23.91 -10.91 -0.07
C TYR A 300 23.25 -12.26 -0.38
N ASN A 301 22.86 -12.97 0.67
CA ASN A 301 22.07 -14.19 0.57
C ASN A 301 20.59 -13.86 0.78
N TYR A 302 19.80 -13.96 -0.28
CA TYR A 302 18.36 -13.72 -0.25
C TYR A 302 17.61 -14.59 0.77
N ASN A 303 18.17 -15.71 1.24
CA ASN A 303 17.56 -16.52 2.30
C ASN A 303 17.33 -15.74 3.61
N ASN A 304 17.95 -14.58 3.78
CA ASN A 304 17.77 -13.71 4.95
C ASN A 304 16.58 -12.74 4.82
N GLY A 305 15.85 -12.74 3.70
CA GLY A 305 14.71 -11.84 3.43
C GLY A 305 15.12 -10.52 2.75
N PRO A 306 14.19 -9.57 2.56
CA PRO A 306 14.53 -8.24 2.06
C PRO A 306 15.29 -7.41 3.12
N ALA A 307 15.89 -6.29 2.70
CA ALA A 307 16.39 -5.28 3.64
C ALA A 307 15.23 -4.81 4.55
N GLY A 308 15.49 -4.35 5.78
CA GLY A 308 14.35 -4.02 6.62
C GLY A 308 14.61 -3.38 7.96
N TYR A 309 13.54 -2.87 8.57
CA TYR A 309 13.60 -1.98 9.73
C TYR A 309 14.48 -0.76 9.44
N ILE A 310 14.15 -0.08 8.34
CA ILE A 310 14.90 1.08 7.85
C ILE A 310 13.99 2.30 7.93
N SER A 311 14.58 3.42 8.35
CA SER A 311 13.95 4.73 8.22
C SER A 311 14.85 5.72 7.49
N ILE A 312 14.24 6.48 6.58
CA ILE A 312 14.90 7.55 5.83
C ILE A 312 14.07 8.80 6.05
N GLU A 313 14.67 9.77 6.74
CA GLU A 313 13.95 10.90 7.32
C GLU A 313 14.63 12.24 7.02
N ASN A 314 13.83 13.28 6.80
CA ASN A 314 14.24 14.69 6.80
C ASN A 314 15.28 15.12 5.75
N LEU A 315 15.35 14.47 4.58
CA LEU A 315 16.28 14.83 3.51
C LEU A 315 15.59 15.60 2.38
N ASP A 316 16.33 16.47 1.69
CA ASP A 316 16.01 16.90 0.32
C ASP A 316 16.83 16.04 -0.65
N ILE A 317 16.17 15.25 -1.49
CA ILE A 317 16.79 14.30 -2.42
C ILE A 317 16.36 14.69 -3.83
N ARG A 318 17.32 15.01 -4.71
CA ARG A 318 16.98 15.63 -5.99
C ARG A 318 17.95 15.34 -7.13
N ASN A 319 17.50 15.67 -8.34
CA ASN A 319 18.31 15.76 -9.55
C ASN A 319 18.88 14.43 -10.08
N SER A 320 18.27 13.28 -9.78
CA SER A 320 18.57 12.00 -10.45
C SER A 320 17.77 11.88 -11.77
N VAL A 321 18.04 12.78 -12.70
CA VAL A 321 17.32 12.90 -13.98
C VAL A 321 18.04 12.11 -15.08
N TYR A 322 17.29 11.56 -16.02
CA TYR A 322 17.85 10.96 -17.23
C TYR A 322 18.93 11.85 -17.87
N GLY A 323 20.11 11.28 -18.10
CA GLY A 323 21.22 11.96 -18.74
C GLY A 323 22.18 12.67 -17.78
N ASN A 324 21.74 13.05 -16.57
CA ASN A 324 22.68 13.58 -15.56
C ASN A 324 23.77 12.54 -15.28
N SER A 325 25.02 12.99 -15.25
CA SER A 325 26.17 12.11 -15.12
C SER A 325 26.62 11.94 -13.67
N PHE A 326 27.13 10.76 -13.37
CA PHE A 326 27.76 10.40 -12.10
C PHE A 326 29.07 9.63 -12.37
N SER A 327 29.91 9.48 -11.34
CA SER A 327 31.18 8.77 -11.42
C SER A 327 31.26 7.62 -10.41
N ASP A 328 31.92 6.53 -10.81
CA ASP A 328 32.34 5.46 -9.90
C ASP A 328 33.48 5.88 -8.95
N ALA A 329 34.00 7.11 -9.12
CA ALA A 329 34.99 7.79 -8.30
C ALA A 329 36.37 7.12 -8.13
N LEU A 330 36.56 5.86 -8.55
CA LEU A 330 37.82 5.11 -8.39
C LEU A 330 38.48 4.71 -9.71
N GLY A 331 37.88 5.04 -10.85
CA GLY A 331 38.47 4.78 -12.18
C GLY A 331 38.19 5.84 -13.24
N LYS A 332 37.58 6.98 -12.87
CA LYS A 332 37.07 8.03 -13.78
C LYS A 332 36.01 7.56 -14.77
N LYS A 333 35.40 6.38 -14.59
CA LYS A 333 34.30 5.98 -15.47
C LYS A 333 33.09 6.84 -15.11
N THR A 334 32.68 7.64 -16.07
CA THR A 334 31.46 8.43 -16.01
C THR A 334 30.34 7.62 -16.64
N ASP A 335 29.19 7.62 -16.01
CA ASP A 335 27.95 7.06 -16.54
C ASP A 335 26.80 8.05 -16.25
N SER A 336 25.58 7.72 -16.65
CA SER A 336 24.41 8.57 -16.47
C SER A 336 23.23 7.82 -15.88
N TYR A 337 22.38 8.55 -15.16
CA TYR A 337 21.13 7.98 -14.65
C TYR A 337 20.26 7.48 -15.80
N ALA A 338 19.61 6.34 -15.57
CA ALA A 338 18.62 5.81 -16.50
C ALA A 338 17.36 6.70 -16.53
N ALA A 339 16.46 6.45 -17.49
CA ALA A 339 15.15 7.12 -17.53
C ALA A 339 14.43 6.96 -16.18
N PHE A 340 14.49 5.75 -15.64
CA PHE A 340 13.95 5.38 -14.34
C PHE A 340 14.84 5.78 -13.13
N GLY A 341 15.73 6.76 -13.30
CA GLY A 341 16.55 7.32 -12.23
C GLY A 341 15.67 7.92 -11.15
N THR A 342 15.79 7.44 -9.91
CA THR A 342 14.86 7.73 -8.82
C THR A 342 15.57 8.45 -7.68
N CYS A 343 14.91 9.43 -7.04
CA CYS A 343 15.49 10.07 -5.86
C CYS A 343 15.72 9.02 -4.76
N LEU A 344 14.67 8.27 -4.40
CA LEU A 344 14.73 7.12 -3.49
C LEU A 344 14.22 5.84 -4.17
N PHE A 345 15.14 4.92 -4.49
CA PHE A 345 14.84 3.63 -5.10
C PHE A 345 14.86 2.52 -4.04
N VAL A 346 13.79 1.75 -3.93
CA VAL A 346 13.70 0.58 -3.05
C VAL A 346 13.51 -0.65 -3.90
N GLU A 347 14.52 -1.52 -3.91
CA GLU A 347 14.45 -2.78 -4.64
C GLU A 347 13.53 -3.79 -3.96
N ALA A 348 13.70 -3.96 -2.64
CA ALA A 348 12.83 -4.73 -1.78
C ALA A 348 13.12 -4.33 -0.32
N ALA A 349 12.07 -4.03 0.46
CA ALA A 349 12.22 -3.75 1.88
C ALA A 349 11.04 -4.20 2.74
N ALA A 350 11.31 -4.82 3.89
CA ALA A 350 10.31 -5.08 4.94
C ALA A 350 10.43 -4.07 6.08
N HIS A 351 9.32 -3.50 6.55
CA HIS A 351 9.33 -2.50 7.63
C HIS A 351 10.12 -1.24 7.27
N LEU A 352 9.64 -0.53 6.25
CA LEU A 352 10.26 0.69 5.74
C LEU A 352 9.46 1.92 6.15
N VAL A 353 10.15 2.92 6.70
CA VAL A 353 9.61 4.26 6.97
C VAL A 353 10.30 5.29 6.09
N VAL A 354 9.54 5.96 5.24
CA VAL A 354 9.99 7.12 4.46
C VAL A 354 9.25 8.32 5.00
N LYS A 355 9.95 9.22 5.70
CA LYS A 355 9.28 10.28 6.47
C LYS A 355 9.87 11.67 6.24
N ASN A 356 8.99 12.63 5.98
CA ASN A 356 9.34 14.05 5.97
C ASN A 356 10.50 14.40 5.03
N ASN A 357 10.63 13.69 3.91
CA ASN A 357 11.62 13.99 2.88
C ASN A 357 11.00 14.88 1.79
N VAL A 358 11.84 15.59 1.06
CA VAL A 358 11.50 16.28 -0.18
C VAL A 358 12.16 15.52 -1.32
N MET A 359 11.39 15.05 -2.29
CA MET A 359 11.87 14.24 -3.42
C MET A 359 11.44 14.88 -4.72
N HIS A 360 12.39 15.49 -5.42
CA HIS A 360 12.05 16.34 -6.56
C HIS A 360 13.10 16.39 -7.68
N ASN A 361 12.66 16.77 -8.87
CA ASN A 361 13.52 16.84 -10.06
C ASN A 361 14.26 15.53 -10.32
N CYS A 362 13.59 14.39 -10.22
CA CYS A 362 14.13 13.07 -10.56
C CYS A 362 13.31 12.45 -11.71
N GLY A 363 13.80 11.35 -12.29
CA GLY A 363 12.96 10.49 -13.14
C GLY A 363 11.73 10.03 -12.37
N ASN A 364 11.92 9.30 -11.28
CA ASN A 364 10.88 9.08 -10.27
C ASN A 364 11.23 9.78 -8.95
N GLY A 365 10.24 10.26 -8.20
CA GLY A 365 10.48 10.74 -6.83
C GLY A 365 10.79 9.57 -5.90
N LEU A 366 9.80 8.69 -5.73
CA LEU A 366 9.91 7.44 -4.98
C LEU A 366 9.59 6.26 -5.88
N PHE A 367 10.40 5.20 -5.77
CA PHE A 367 10.09 3.90 -6.35
C PHE A 367 10.24 2.80 -5.30
N ILE A 368 9.20 1.98 -5.12
CA ILE A 368 9.26 0.79 -4.27
C ILE A 368 8.82 -0.41 -5.09
N ASN A 369 9.67 -1.42 -5.15
CA ASN A 369 9.42 -2.62 -5.94
C ASN A 369 9.14 -3.83 -5.07
N SER A 370 8.50 -4.83 -5.67
CA SER A 370 8.48 -6.22 -5.22
C SER A 370 8.71 -7.08 -6.46
N LYS A 371 9.69 -7.99 -6.44
CA LYS A 371 10.11 -8.71 -7.66
C LYS A 371 9.88 -10.21 -7.58
N ASN A 372 9.78 -10.82 -8.76
CA ASN A 372 9.81 -12.27 -9.03
C ASN A 372 8.80 -13.14 -8.27
N GLY A 373 7.81 -12.55 -7.57
CA GLY A 373 6.88 -13.30 -6.73
C GLY A 373 7.53 -14.09 -5.60
N THR A 374 8.69 -13.66 -5.09
CA THR A 374 9.38 -14.34 -3.99
C THR A 374 9.30 -13.53 -2.70
N LEU A 375 9.18 -14.20 -1.54
CA LEU A 375 9.10 -13.53 -0.24
C LEU A 375 10.36 -12.70 0.08
N VAL A 376 11.49 -13.11 -0.47
CA VAL A 376 12.81 -12.51 -0.20
C VAL A 376 13.03 -11.22 -1.00
N GLU A 377 12.20 -10.97 -2.02
CA GLU A 377 12.18 -9.77 -2.85
C GLU A 377 10.83 -9.02 -2.76
N LEU A 378 10.04 -9.33 -1.73
CA LEU A 378 8.77 -8.65 -1.46
C LEU A 378 9.02 -7.43 -0.57
N SER A 379 8.58 -6.26 -1.02
CA SER A 379 8.43 -5.12 -0.11
C SER A 379 7.17 -5.28 0.73
N GLN A 380 7.25 -5.04 2.03
CA GLN A 380 6.10 -5.17 2.92
C GLN A 380 6.16 -4.25 4.14
N ASP A 381 4.99 -3.92 4.68
CA ASP A 381 4.81 -3.08 5.87
C ASP A 381 5.53 -1.72 5.70
N VAL A 382 5.00 -0.89 4.79
CA VAL A 382 5.63 0.36 4.36
C VAL A 382 4.82 1.58 4.82
N LEU A 383 5.49 2.54 5.47
CA LEU A 383 4.91 3.83 5.84
C LEU A 383 5.57 4.97 5.06
N ILE A 384 4.77 5.67 4.26
CA ILE A 384 5.14 6.89 3.54
C ILE A 384 4.42 8.06 4.20
N GLU A 385 5.14 8.85 4.99
CA GLU A 385 4.56 9.88 5.85
C GLU A 385 5.18 11.27 5.64
N ALA A 386 4.34 12.30 5.51
CA ALA A 386 4.77 13.72 5.53
C ALA A 386 5.82 14.09 4.46
N ASN A 387 5.98 13.29 3.41
CA ASN A 387 6.92 13.58 2.33
C ASN A 387 6.32 14.56 1.33
N THR A 388 7.18 15.25 0.61
CA THR A 388 6.83 16.20 -0.46
C THR A 388 7.41 15.69 -1.77
N PHE A 389 6.55 15.48 -2.77
CA PHE A 389 6.91 15.00 -4.11
C PHE A 389 6.51 16.04 -5.15
N TYR A 390 7.43 16.52 -5.97
CA TYR A 390 7.10 17.43 -7.07
C TYR A 390 8.22 17.45 -8.11
N ASN A 391 7.92 18.02 -9.28
CA ASN A 391 8.83 18.07 -10.42
C ASN A 391 9.49 16.72 -10.66
N ASN A 392 8.80 15.60 -10.58
CA ASN A 392 9.34 14.31 -11.01
C ASN A 392 8.71 13.88 -12.34
N GLY A 393 9.32 12.93 -13.03
CA GLY A 393 8.92 12.48 -14.35
C GLY A 393 9.87 12.98 -15.45
N ASN A 394 9.92 12.26 -16.57
CA ASN A 394 10.65 12.72 -17.75
C ASN A 394 9.66 13.18 -18.82
N ALA A 395 10.02 14.22 -19.56
CA ALA A 395 9.34 14.49 -20.82
C ALA A 395 9.64 13.37 -21.84
N PRO A 396 8.82 13.19 -22.89
CA PRO A 396 9.10 12.19 -23.92
C PRO A 396 10.50 12.38 -24.52
N VAL A 397 11.28 11.30 -24.53
CA VAL A 397 12.59 11.23 -25.19
C VAL A 397 12.56 10.00 -26.09
N ALA A 398 12.78 10.21 -27.39
CA ALA A 398 12.70 9.16 -28.40
C ALA A 398 13.57 7.94 -28.02
N ASN A 399 12.99 6.74 -28.07
CA ASN A 399 13.62 5.46 -27.70
C ASN A 399 14.08 5.33 -26.24
N VAL A 400 13.66 6.24 -25.35
CA VAL A 400 14.03 6.25 -23.93
C VAL A 400 12.80 6.19 -23.05
N THR A 401 11.89 7.15 -23.19
CA THR A 401 10.64 7.22 -22.42
C THR A 401 9.56 7.92 -23.23
N ASN A 402 8.31 7.48 -23.05
CA ASN A 402 7.13 8.13 -23.61
C ASN A 402 6.59 9.26 -22.72
N GLY A 403 7.22 9.50 -21.57
CA GLY A 403 6.85 10.52 -20.59
C GLY A 403 5.72 10.12 -19.64
N TYR A 404 5.15 8.93 -19.76
CA TYR A 404 4.07 8.42 -18.89
C TYR A 404 4.57 7.39 -17.86
N SER A 405 5.82 6.93 -17.97
CA SER A 405 6.32 5.77 -17.21
C SER A 405 6.98 6.14 -15.89
N GLU A 406 7.31 7.41 -15.70
CA GLU A 406 7.96 7.91 -14.50
C GLU A 406 7.05 8.89 -13.75
N HIS A 407 6.97 8.74 -12.43
CA HIS A 407 5.92 9.29 -11.57
C HIS A 407 6.52 10.04 -10.37
N ASN A 408 5.69 10.80 -9.66
CA ASN A 408 6.07 11.34 -8.35
C ASN A 408 6.32 10.20 -7.35
N SER A 409 5.42 9.22 -7.30
CA SER A 409 5.59 7.98 -6.54
C SER A 409 5.09 6.79 -7.33
N TYR A 410 5.88 5.72 -7.38
CA TYR A 410 5.48 4.43 -7.93
C TYR A 410 5.84 3.30 -6.97
N THR A 411 4.82 2.65 -6.40
CA THR A 411 4.98 1.62 -5.38
C THR A 411 4.32 0.28 -5.73
N GLU A 412 4.97 -0.80 -5.33
CA GLU A 412 4.46 -2.17 -5.34
C GLU A 412 4.95 -2.89 -4.07
N ALA A 413 4.05 -3.06 -3.11
CA ALA A 413 4.33 -3.65 -1.81
C ALA A 413 3.12 -4.40 -1.22
N ARG A 414 3.36 -5.13 -0.14
CA ARG A 414 2.30 -5.63 0.74
C ARG A 414 2.11 -4.66 1.91
N ASP A 415 0.89 -4.16 2.11
CA ASP A 415 0.52 -3.25 3.20
C ASP A 415 1.32 -1.96 3.23
N ILE A 416 0.84 -1.00 2.45
CA ILE A 416 1.44 0.32 2.33
C ILE A 416 0.47 1.41 2.75
N ILE A 417 0.99 2.40 3.47
CA ILE A 417 0.24 3.58 3.90
C ILE A 417 0.92 4.84 3.37
N PHE A 418 0.11 5.69 2.73
CA PHE A 418 0.45 7.08 2.42
C PHE A 418 -0.33 8.00 3.34
N GLN A 419 0.36 8.77 4.17
CA GLN A 419 -0.28 9.77 5.03
C GLN A 419 0.44 11.10 5.13
N TYR A 420 -0.34 12.19 5.20
CA TYR A 420 0.18 13.55 5.38
C TYR A 420 1.17 14.02 4.31
N ASN A 421 1.29 13.31 3.18
CA ASN A 421 2.20 13.67 2.11
C ASN A 421 1.62 14.81 1.26
N TYR A 422 2.51 15.54 0.60
CA TYR A 422 2.19 16.53 -0.42
C TYR A 422 2.66 16.04 -1.80
N PHE A 423 1.76 16.02 -2.77
CA PHE A 423 2.04 15.75 -4.18
C PHE A 423 1.80 17.02 -5.00
N GLY A 424 2.87 17.59 -5.55
CA GLY A 424 2.88 18.71 -6.48
C GLY A 424 3.04 18.26 -7.93
N ASP A 425 3.19 19.22 -8.85
CA ASP A 425 3.27 18.98 -10.29
C ASP A 425 4.37 17.98 -10.68
N VAL A 426 4.17 17.28 -11.80
CA VAL A 426 5.25 16.56 -12.49
C VAL A 426 6.14 17.56 -13.24
N ARG A 427 7.32 17.13 -13.73
CA ARG A 427 8.19 18.00 -14.54
C ARG A 427 7.45 18.54 -15.76
N PRO A 428 7.70 19.79 -16.19
CA PRO A 428 7.12 20.32 -17.42
C PRO A 428 7.34 19.37 -18.61
N GLY A 429 6.26 19.04 -19.31
CA GLY A 429 6.28 18.13 -20.45
C GLY A 429 6.25 16.64 -20.09
N ALA A 430 6.34 16.26 -18.81
CA ALA A 430 6.07 14.90 -18.36
C ALA A 430 4.57 14.65 -18.21
N PHE A 431 4.18 13.38 -18.26
CA PHE A 431 2.80 12.91 -18.19
C PHE A 431 2.59 11.83 -17.14
N GLY A 432 3.54 11.72 -16.20
CA GLY A 432 3.49 10.82 -15.07
C GLY A 432 2.34 11.09 -14.11
N ASP A 433 2.21 10.20 -13.14
CA ASP A 433 1.14 10.23 -12.14
C ASP A 433 1.65 10.75 -10.80
N CYS A 434 0.74 11.22 -9.97
CA CYS A 434 1.07 11.63 -8.62
C CYS A 434 1.39 10.41 -7.76
N LEU A 435 0.45 9.47 -7.70
CA LEU A 435 0.62 8.19 -7.01
C LEU A 435 0.22 7.05 -7.94
N LYS A 436 1.22 6.30 -8.42
CA LYS A 436 1.06 4.99 -9.05
C LYS A 436 1.25 3.92 -7.99
N ASP A 437 0.26 3.07 -7.77
CA ASP A 437 0.36 2.00 -6.79
C ASP A 437 -0.16 0.65 -7.31
N ARG A 438 0.58 -0.41 -6.97
CA ARG A 438 0.32 -1.80 -7.32
C ARG A 438 0.22 -2.72 -6.10
N SER A 439 0.03 -2.15 -4.92
CA SER A 439 0.16 -2.79 -3.61
C SER A 439 -1.14 -3.40 -3.06
N SER A 440 -1.02 -4.36 -2.14
CA SER A 440 -2.15 -4.83 -1.33
C SER A 440 -2.24 -4.04 -0.02
N GLY A 441 -3.41 -4.02 0.61
CA GLY A 441 -3.60 -3.31 1.89
C GLY A 441 -3.39 -1.79 1.81
N LEU A 442 -3.59 -1.21 0.62
CA LEU A 442 -3.33 0.22 0.38
C LEU A 442 -4.26 1.13 1.20
N ILE A 443 -3.66 2.05 1.94
CA ILE A 443 -4.35 3.17 2.60
C ILE A 443 -3.72 4.49 2.15
N VAL A 444 -4.54 5.39 1.62
CA VAL A 444 -4.14 6.76 1.24
C VAL A 444 -4.99 7.74 2.05
N ARG A 445 -4.38 8.41 3.04
CA ARG A 445 -5.13 9.26 3.97
C ARG A 445 -4.49 10.60 4.29
N TYR A 446 -5.29 11.66 4.42
CA TYR A 446 -4.81 12.98 4.85
C TYR A 446 -3.64 13.54 4.02
N ASN A 447 -3.50 13.13 2.77
CA ASN A 447 -2.52 13.68 1.86
C ASN A 447 -3.11 14.90 1.13
N THR A 448 -2.25 15.77 0.64
CA THR A 448 -2.60 16.86 -0.27
C THR A 448 -2.06 16.56 -1.66
N PHE A 449 -2.93 16.61 -2.67
CA PHE A 449 -2.60 16.49 -4.08
C PHE A 449 -2.90 17.83 -4.75
N ALA A 450 -1.89 18.69 -4.85
CA ALA A 450 -2.00 20.02 -5.44
C ALA A 450 -1.19 20.05 -6.74
N SER A 451 -1.64 19.25 -7.71
CA SER A 451 -0.84 18.89 -8.88
C SER A 451 -1.66 18.67 -10.13
N SER A 452 -1.09 18.99 -11.29
CA SER A 452 -1.56 18.60 -12.62
C SER A 452 -0.87 17.35 -13.17
N CYS A 453 -0.73 16.30 -12.35
CA CYS A 453 -0.33 14.97 -12.82
C CYS A 453 -1.29 14.40 -13.88
N GLY A 454 -0.85 13.39 -14.64
CA GLY A 454 -1.71 12.63 -15.56
C GLY A 454 -2.89 11.97 -14.83
N LEU A 455 -2.60 11.18 -13.79
CA LEU A 455 -3.56 10.74 -12.78
C LEU A 455 -3.15 11.19 -11.38
N GLN A 456 -4.15 11.49 -10.56
CA GLN A 456 -3.91 11.70 -9.12
C GLN A 456 -3.62 10.35 -8.43
N LEU A 457 -4.48 9.36 -8.66
CA LEU A 457 -4.36 8.00 -8.15
C LEU A 457 -4.45 6.98 -9.29
N HIS A 458 -3.35 6.29 -9.55
CA HIS A 458 -3.25 5.24 -10.56
C HIS A 458 -3.06 3.88 -9.88
N LEU A 459 -4.17 3.23 -9.56
CA LEU A 459 -4.24 2.05 -8.70
C LEU A 459 -4.41 0.78 -9.55
N MET A 460 -3.28 0.18 -9.89
CA MET A 460 -3.20 -0.92 -10.86
C MET A 460 -2.83 -2.24 -10.20
N ASP A 461 -2.78 -3.29 -11.01
CA ASP A 461 -2.48 -4.63 -10.53
C ASP A 461 -1.00 -4.85 -10.23
N SER A 462 -0.69 -5.78 -9.33
CA SER A 462 0.69 -6.20 -9.08
C SER A 462 1.32 -6.82 -10.32
N THR A 463 2.57 -6.43 -10.61
CA THR A 463 3.33 -6.92 -11.77
C THR A 463 4.54 -7.75 -11.37
N GLY A 464 5.25 -7.37 -10.31
CA GLY A 464 6.44 -8.08 -9.85
C GLY A 464 6.22 -8.95 -8.62
N GLY A 465 5.30 -8.57 -7.71
CA GLY A 465 4.98 -9.29 -6.48
C GLY A 465 4.11 -10.53 -6.65
N ASN A 466 3.55 -10.76 -7.84
CA ASN A 466 2.70 -11.91 -8.20
C ASN A 466 1.66 -12.24 -7.09
N ALA A 467 1.43 -13.53 -6.82
CA ALA A 467 0.42 -14.00 -5.88
C ALA A 467 0.66 -13.55 -4.42
N LEU A 468 1.85 -13.03 -4.09
CA LEU A 468 2.15 -12.50 -2.75
C LEU A 468 1.51 -11.13 -2.48
N ILE A 469 1.06 -10.44 -3.54
CA ILE A 469 0.33 -9.17 -3.44
C ILE A 469 -1.13 -9.38 -3.86
N TYR A 470 -1.39 -9.83 -5.10
CA TYR A 470 -2.78 -9.94 -5.55
C TYR A 470 -3.56 -11.08 -4.87
N GLY A 471 -2.86 -12.08 -4.32
CA GLY A 471 -3.45 -13.17 -3.56
C GLY A 471 -3.76 -12.81 -2.10
N GLU A 472 -3.37 -11.62 -1.64
CA GLU A 472 -3.65 -11.19 -0.28
C GLU A 472 -5.14 -10.88 -0.09
N PRO A 473 -5.74 -11.28 1.04
CA PRO A 473 -7.16 -11.02 1.31
C PRO A 473 -7.55 -9.55 1.23
N ASN A 474 -6.63 -8.64 1.56
CA ASN A 474 -6.85 -7.20 1.55
C ASN A 474 -6.52 -6.53 0.21
N TYR A 475 -6.08 -7.27 -0.82
CA TYR A 475 -5.85 -6.69 -2.16
C TYR A 475 -7.14 -6.18 -2.79
N ALA A 476 -8.27 -6.82 -2.46
CA ALA A 476 -9.60 -6.41 -2.87
C ALA A 476 -10.19 -5.23 -2.06
N SER A 477 -9.42 -4.63 -1.13
CA SER A 477 -9.88 -3.50 -0.31
C SER A 477 -8.86 -2.39 -0.33
N THR A 478 -9.22 -1.24 -0.89
CA THR A 478 -8.38 -0.04 -0.93
C THR A 478 -9.09 1.10 -0.22
N TYR A 479 -8.39 1.81 0.66
CA TYR A 479 -8.95 2.93 1.42
C TYR A 479 -8.32 4.25 0.99
N VAL A 480 -9.16 5.21 0.60
CA VAL A 480 -8.75 6.57 0.24
C VAL A 480 -9.65 7.56 0.98
N TYR A 481 -9.13 8.23 2.01
CA TYR A 481 -9.98 9.10 2.82
C TYR A 481 -9.29 10.30 3.46
N GLY A 482 -10.05 11.36 3.72
CA GLY A 482 -9.50 12.55 4.38
C GLY A 482 -8.46 13.32 3.56
N ASN A 483 -8.30 13.02 2.26
CA ASN A 483 -7.32 13.68 1.40
C ASN A 483 -7.91 14.96 0.79
N LEU A 484 -7.04 15.93 0.56
CA LEU A 484 -7.31 17.11 -0.26
C LEU A 484 -6.74 16.89 -1.66
N PHE A 485 -7.58 17.00 -2.68
CA PHE A 485 -7.20 17.08 -4.07
C PHE A 485 -7.55 18.48 -4.55
N ASP A 486 -6.54 19.29 -4.84
CA ASP A 486 -6.71 20.71 -5.16
C ASP A 486 -6.03 21.02 -6.50
N VAL A 487 -6.77 20.71 -7.56
CA VAL A 487 -6.20 20.51 -8.90
C VAL A 487 -6.72 21.55 -9.87
N THR A 488 -5.88 21.93 -10.82
CA THR A 488 -6.26 22.77 -11.96
C THR A 488 -6.20 21.90 -13.21
N PRO A 489 -7.33 21.55 -13.86
CA PRO A 489 -7.30 20.74 -15.06
C PRO A 489 -6.59 21.46 -16.21
N GLY A 490 -5.51 20.85 -16.70
CA GLY A 490 -4.76 21.30 -17.87
C GLY A 490 -5.28 20.68 -19.17
N SER A 491 -4.52 20.83 -20.26
CA SER A 491 -4.79 20.18 -21.56
C SER A 491 -4.68 18.66 -21.52
N ASN A 492 -4.02 18.12 -20.49
CA ASN A 492 -4.02 16.71 -20.16
C ASN A 492 -5.14 16.51 -19.14
N ASN A 493 -6.30 16.02 -19.57
CA ASN A 493 -7.49 15.83 -18.74
C ASN A 493 -7.13 15.26 -17.36
N THR A 494 -7.52 15.95 -16.28
CA THR A 494 -7.24 15.46 -14.92
C THR A 494 -8.13 14.26 -14.62
N ASN A 495 -7.52 13.12 -14.37
CA ASN A 495 -8.21 11.91 -13.94
C ASN A 495 -7.89 11.68 -12.45
N LEU A 496 -8.92 11.57 -11.61
CA LEU A 496 -8.74 11.39 -10.16
C LEU A 496 -8.29 9.95 -9.86
N VAL A 497 -9.08 8.94 -10.25
CA VAL A 497 -8.76 7.54 -9.98
C VAL A 497 -8.85 6.67 -11.22
N ASN A 498 -7.79 5.92 -11.50
CA ASN A 498 -7.90 4.66 -12.24
C ASN A 498 -7.77 3.49 -11.25
N TYR A 499 -8.68 2.53 -11.31
CA TYR A 499 -8.70 1.34 -10.45
C TYR A 499 -8.91 0.08 -11.31
N GLY A 500 -7.90 -0.79 -11.37
CA GLY A 500 -7.98 -1.99 -12.20
C GLY A 500 -6.62 -2.62 -12.44
N GLY A 501 -6.23 -2.73 -13.71
CA GLY A 501 -4.92 -3.20 -14.10
C GLY A 501 -4.56 -2.84 -15.54
N ASP A 502 -3.27 -2.94 -15.83
CA ASP A 502 -2.66 -2.61 -17.13
C ASP A 502 -1.61 -3.65 -17.56
N SER A 503 -1.42 -4.73 -16.79
CA SER A 503 -0.46 -5.80 -17.11
C SER A 503 -0.87 -6.69 -18.30
N GLY A 504 -2.14 -6.63 -18.72
CA GLY A 504 -2.74 -7.58 -19.66
C GLY A 504 -3.24 -8.88 -19.02
N LEU A 505 -2.91 -9.16 -17.75
CA LEU A 505 -3.39 -10.31 -16.99
C LEU A 505 -4.67 -9.93 -16.23
N THR A 506 -5.79 -9.85 -16.95
CA THR A 506 -7.07 -9.36 -16.43
C THR A 506 -7.56 -10.10 -15.17
N ALA A 507 -7.21 -11.37 -14.98
CA ALA A 507 -7.52 -12.11 -13.75
C ALA A 507 -6.93 -11.48 -12.48
N ASN A 508 -5.81 -10.75 -12.60
CA ASN A 508 -5.09 -10.13 -11.49
C ASN A 508 -5.49 -8.66 -11.27
N TYR A 509 -6.29 -8.10 -12.18
CA TYR A 509 -6.73 -6.72 -12.09
C TYR A 509 -7.50 -6.49 -10.79
N ARG A 510 -7.36 -5.28 -10.22
CA ARG A 510 -8.14 -4.90 -9.07
C ARG A 510 -9.63 -4.91 -9.41
N GLN A 511 -10.36 -5.76 -8.70
CA GLN A 511 -11.78 -6.03 -8.91
C GLN A 511 -12.60 -5.88 -7.62
N GLY A 512 -11.96 -5.47 -6.53
CA GLY A 512 -12.61 -5.31 -5.23
C GLY A 512 -13.24 -3.93 -5.02
N THR A 513 -13.29 -3.51 -3.76
CA THR A 513 -13.88 -2.22 -3.35
C THR A 513 -12.81 -1.17 -3.08
N LEU A 514 -12.97 -0.01 -3.73
CA LEU A 514 -12.33 1.25 -3.39
C LEU A 514 -13.26 2.01 -2.42
N PHE A 515 -12.84 2.15 -1.16
CA PHE A 515 -13.52 2.93 -0.15
C PHE A 515 -13.01 4.38 -0.21
N PHE A 516 -13.79 5.26 -0.84
CA PHE A 516 -13.42 6.65 -1.10
C PHE A 516 -14.26 7.59 -0.24
N TYR A 517 -13.74 7.95 0.94
CA TYR A 517 -14.53 8.60 1.98
C TYR A 517 -13.99 9.96 2.37
N ASN A 518 -14.87 10.94 2.56
CA ASN A 518 -14.49 12.16 3.28
C ASN A 518 -13.25 12.84 2.68
N ASN A 519 -13.12 12.87 1.36
CA ASN A 519 -12.09 13.63 0.67
C ASN A 519 -12.68 14.95 0.18
N THR A 520 -11.83 15.96 0.01
CA THR A 520 -12.19 17.22 -0.65
C THR A 520 -11.48 17.27 -1.99
N MET A 521 -12.25 17.29 -3.08
CA MET A 521 -11.79 17.46 -4.46
C MET A 521 -12.24 18.84 -4.96
N VAL A 522 -11.29 19.73 -5.14
CA VAL A 522 -11.50 21.06 -5.71
C VAL A 522 -10.89 21.08 -7.10
N VAL A 523 -11.76 21.22 -8.10
CA VAL A 523 -11.39 21.33 -9.50
C VAL A 523 -11.47 22.79 -9.89
N ARG A 524 -10.31 23.45 -9.99
CA ARG A 524 -10.22 24.87 -10.33
C ARG A 524 -10.21 25.10 -11.83
N GLY A 525 -11.04 26.03 -12.27
CA GLY A 525 -11.02 26.53 -13.64
C GLY A 525 -12.42 26.75 -14.20
N ASP A 526 -12.50 27.61 -15.21
CA ASP A 526 -13.74 27.88 -15.92
C ASP A 526 -14.03 26.77 -16.93
N ALA A 527 -15.27 26.35 -17.07
CA ALA A 527 -15.71 25.42 -18.10
C ALA A 527 -15.30 25.93 -19.49
N THR A 528 -14.63 25.07 -20.27
CA THR A 528 -14.17 25.41 -21.63
C THR A 528 -14.79 24.51 -22.68
N HIS A 529 -15.32 23.34 -22.31
CA HIS A 529 -15.77 22.32 -23.26
C HIS A 529 -17.27 21.98 -23.19
N GLY A 530 -18.09 22.90 -22.65
CA GLY A 530 -19.55 22.77 -22.65
C GLY A 530 -20.03 21.52 -21.91
N ILE A 531 -20.39 20.47 -22.65
CA ILE A 531 -20.89 19.19 -22.10
C ILE A 531 -19.81 18.10 -21.95
N TYR A 532 -18.60 18.32 -22.47
CA TYR A 532 -17.51 17.34 -22.35
C TYR A 532 -16.83 17.50 -20.98
N PRO A 533 -16.64 16.40 -20.22
CA PRO A 533 -16.00 16.48 -18.92
C PRO A 533 -14.52 16.84 -19.06
N GLU A 534 -14.07 17.85 -18.31
CA GLU A 534 -12.66 18.20 -18.20
C GLU A 534 -11.97 17.48 -17.03
N THR A 535 -12.73 16.80 -16.17
CA THR A 535 -12.19 15.97 -15.10
C THR A 535 -13.00 14.69 -14.96
N LEU A 536 -12.29 13.57 -14.89
CA LEU A 536 -12.86 12.24 -14.75
C LEU A 536 -12.57 11.72 -13.33
N MET A 537 -13.61 11.34 -12.58
CA MET A 537 -13.41 10.97 -11.17
C MET A 537 -13.02 9.51 -10.99
N PHE A 538 -13.89 8.58 -11.36
CA PHE A 538 -13.69 7.16 -11.10
C PHE A 538 -13.69 6.35 -12.40
N ASN A 539 -12.51 5.89 -12.79
CA ASN A 539 -12.31 4.93 -13.86
C ASN A 539 -12.08 3.53 -13.30
N LEU A 540 -13.15 2.75 -13.32
CA LEU A 540 -13.13 1.38 -12.84
C LEU A 540 -12.94 0.43 -14.02
N GLY A 541 -11.76 -0.17 -14.12
CA GLY A 541 -11.36 -0.97 -15.29
C GLY A 541 -12.12 -2.29 -15.45
N MET A 542 -12.81 -2.76 -14.39
CA MET A 542 -13.44 -4.08 -14.34
C MET A 542 -14.91 -4.02 -13.93
N PRO A 543 -15.78 -4.88 -14.50
CA PRO A 543 -17.21 -4.92 -14.16
C PRO A 543 -17.52 -5.16 -12.69
N ASN A 544 -16.69 -5.97 -12.03
CA ASN A 544 -16.87 -6.33 -10.62
C ASN A 544 -16.25 -5.30 -9.65
N ALA A 545 -15.47 -4.33 -10.15
CA ALA A 545 -14.88 -3.30 -9.32
C ALA A 545 -15.97 -2.35 -8.81
N VAL A 546 -15.88 -1.99 -7.53
CA VAL A 546 -16.81 -1.10 -6.86
C VAL A 546 -16.06 0.08 -6.26
N ALA A 547 -16.56 1.30 -6.44
CA ALA A 547 -16.20 2.44 -5.61
C ALA A 547 -17.36 2.75 -4.65
N ASP A 548 -17.09 2.73 -3.35
CA ASP A 548 -18.01 3.22 -2.32
C ASP A 548 -17.61 4.65 -1.95
N VAL A 549 -18.39 5.62 -2.41
CA VAL A 549 -18.05 7.05 -2.44
C VAL A 549 -18.98 7.80 -1.49
N ARG A 550 -18.47 8.18 -0.30
CA ARG A 550 -19.27 8.80 0.76
C ARG A 550 -18.68 10.05 1.36
N ASN A 551 -19.55 11.01 1.70
CA ASN A 551 -19.19 12.21 2.44
C ASN A 551 -18.06 13.03 1.81
N ASN A 552 -17.84 12.93 0.50
CA ASN A 552 -16.82 13.69 -0.19
C ASN A 552 -17.37 15.05 -0.63
N LEU A 553 -16.49 16.04 -0.75
CA LEU A 553 -16.76 17.31 -1.41
C LEU A 553 -16.19 17.27 -2.83
N PHE A 554 -17.03 17.19 -3.86
CA PHE A 554 -16.65 17.37 -5.26
C PHE A 554 -17.04 18.78 -5.71
N TYR A 555 -16.08 19.69 -5.71
CA TYR A 555 -16.29 21.12 -5.91
C TYR A 555 -15.72 21.60 -7.26
N ALA A 556 -16.59 22.03 -8.16
CA ALA A 556 -16.24 22.73 -9.40
C ALA A 556 -16.10 24.23 -9.10
N LEU A 557 -14.86 24.69 -8.96
CA LEU A 557 -14.50 26.05 -8.58
C LEU A 557 -14.11 26.87 -9.83
N PRO A 558 -15.01 27.73 -10.37
CA PRO A 558 -14.63 28.66 -11.43
C PRO A 558 -13.60 29.67 -10.94
N VAL A 559 -12.71 30.11 -11.83
CA VAL A 559 -11.70 31.16 -11.54
C VAL A 559 -12.19 32.54 -11.97
N THR A 560 -13.16 32.61 -12.88
CA THR A 560 -13.84 33.85 -13.28
C THR A 560 -15.19 33.96 -12.59
N ALA A 561 -15.45 35.09 -11.92
CA ALA A 561 -16.72 35.34 -11.25
C ALA A 561 -17.90 35.26 -12.24
N GLY A 562 -18.92 34.48 -11.91
CA GLY A 562 -20.10 34.26 -12.75
C GLY A 562 -19.91 33.20 -13.85
N SER A 563 -18.69 32.69 -14.08
CA SER A 563 -18.46 31.56 -14.97
C SER A 563 -18.87 30.24 -14.33
N ALA A 564 -19.14 29.24 -15.17
CA ALA A 564 -19.35 27.87 -14.74
C ALA A 564 -17.99 27.21 -14.44
N GLY A 565 -17.89 26.38 -13.39
CA GLY A 565 -16.68 25.59 -13.11
C GLY A 565 -16.52 24.41 -14.07
N LYS A 566 -15.33 23.79 -14.11
CA LYS A 566 -15.06 22.58 -14.92
C LYS A 566 -16.11 21.47 -14.69
N VAL A 567 -16.50 20.80 -15.78
CA VAL A 567 -17.43 19.67 -15.79
C VAL A 567 -16.73 18.41 -15.31
N GLN A 568 -17.38 17.74 -14.36
CA GLN A 568 -16.87 16.54 -13.70
C GLN A 568 -17.73 15.32 -14.06
N ALA A 569 -17.14 14.28 -14.65
CA ALA A 569 -17.82 12.99 -14.83
C ALA A 569 -17.49 12.06 -13.66
N MET A 570 -18.51 11.60 -12.93
CA MET A 570 -18.29 10.75 -11.75
C MET A 570 -17.79 9.37 -12.15
N ALA A 571 -18.39 8.74 -13.15
CA ALA A 571 -18.05 7.37 -13.53
C ALA A 571 -17.65 7.25 -15.01
N LEU A 572 -16.64 6.43 -15.23
CA LEU A 572 -16.25 5.85 -16.51
C LEU A 572 -15.70 4.43 -16.31
N GLY A 573 -15.44 3.74 -17.41
CA GLY A 573 -15.02 2.34 -17.37
C GLY A 573 -16.23 1.42 -17.25
N LYS A 574 -16.07 0.30 -16.53
CA LYS A 574 -16.98 -0.85 -16.50
C LYS A 574 -17.59 -1.14 -15.12
N GLY A 575 -17.05 -0.57 -14.05
CA GLY A 575 -17.44 -0.90 -12.67
C GLY A 575 -18.63 -0.10 -12.13
N THR A 576 -18.91 -0.28 -10.84
CA THR A 576 -20.01 0.38 -10.13
C THR A 576 -19.50 1.46 -9.18
N VAL A 577 -20.03 2.68 -9.28
CA VAL A 577 -19.79 3.79 -8.35
C VAL A 577 -21.05 3.98 -7.50
N ASN A 578 -20.96 3.64 -6.21
CA ASN A 578 -22.03 3.82 -5.24
C ASN A 578 -21.81 5.14 -4.50
N MET A 579 -22.65 6.13 -4.75
CA MET A 579 -22.54 7.46 -4.14
C MET A 579 -23.59 7.65 -3.05
N THR A 580 -23.15 8.15 -1.89
CA THR A 580 -24.06 8.50 -0.77
C THR A 580 -23.55 9.72 -0.02
N ASN A 581 -24.42 10.72 0.21
CA ASN A 581 -24.13 11.89 1.06
C ASN A 581 -22.85 12.66 0.68
N ASN A 582 -22.52 12.74 -0.61
CA ASN A 582 -21.47 13.64 -1.08
C ASN A 582 -22.05 15.03 -1.34
N TRP A 583 -21.22 16.07 -1.28
CA TRP A 583 -21.51 17.32 -1.96
C TRP A 583 -20.99 17.23 -3.39
N VAL A 584 -21.85 17.47 -4.38
CA VAL A 584 -21.51 17.44 -5.80
C VAL A 584 -21.95 18.76 -6.43
N SER A 585 -21.01 19.50 -7.00
CA SER A 585 -21.30 20.73 -7.73
C SER A 585 -22.27 20.51 -8.91
N PRO A 586 -23.09 21.51 -9.29
CA PRO A 586 -24.03 21.40 -10.42
C PRO A 586 -23.38 21.04 -11.76
N ASN A 587 -22.11 21.40 -11.97
CA ASN A 587 -21.34 21.04 -13.15
C ASN A 587 -20.73 19.64 -13.02
N ALA A 588 -21.59 18.66 -12.81
CA ALA A 588 -21.23 17.26 -12.73
C ALA A 588 -22.23 16.38 -13.46
N ALA A 589 -21.75 15.28 -14.01
CA ALA A 589 -22.54 14.24 -14.64
C ALA A 589 -22.27 12.89 -13.99
N GLN A 590 -23.29 12.03 -13.96
CA GLN A 590 -23.11 10.63 -13.54
C GLN A 590 -22.04 9.94 -14.38
N TYR A 591 -22.09 10.15 -15.70
CA TYR A 591 -21.25 9.47 -16.66
C TYR A 591 -20.62 10.43 -17.65
N TRP A 592 -19.52 9.99 -18.27
CA TRP A 592 -19.09 10.56 -19.54
C TRP A 592 -19.90 9.93 -20.70
N ILE A 593 -20.82 10.70 -21.28
CA ILE A 593 -21.74 10.25 -22.36
C ILE A 593 -20.99 9.72 -23.60
N GLY A 594 -19.79 10.24 -23.89
CA GLY A 594 -18.97 9.80 -25.01
C GLY A 594 -18.28 8.44 -24.80
N HIS A 595 -18.36 7.88 -23.59
CA HIS A 595 -17.62 6.67 -23.21
C HIS A 595 -18.40 5.80 -22.20
N LEU A 596 -19.66 5.53 -22.52
CA LEU A 596 -20.58 4.72 -21.73
C LEU A 596 -20.22 3.22 -21.80
N THR A 597 -19.10 2.81 -21.22
CA THR A 597 -18.61 1.42 -21.27
C THR A 597 -19.12 0.55 -20.12
N GLY A 598 -20.41 0.54 -19.82
CA GLY A 598 -20.98 -0.34 -18.79
C GLY A 598 -20.75 0.10 -17.34
N ALA A 599 -20.27 1.32 -17.12
CA ALA A 599 -20.25 1.94 -15.81
C ALA A 599 -21.66 2.07 -15.23
N VAL A 600 -21.78 1.87 -13.91
CA VAL A 600 -23.04 2.02 -13.17
C VAL A 600 -22.84 3.05 -12.06
N VAL A 601 -23.76 4.01 -11.94
CA VAL A 601 -23.81 4.95 -10.82
C VAL A 601 -25.08 4.73 -10.02
N ASN A 602 -24.92 4.39 -8.74
CA ASN A 602 -26.01 4.28 -7.78
C ASN A 602 -26.02 5.48 -6.84
N GLY A 603 -27.21 5.84 -6.34
CA GLY A 603 -27.35 6.86 -5.29
C GLY A 603 -27.10 8.30 -5.73
N TRP A 604 -27.12 8.60 -7.04
CA TRP A 604 -26.93 9.97 -7.56
C TRP A 604 -27.80 11.02 -6.88
N ASN A 605 -29.09 10.72 -6.69
CA ASN A 605 -30.07 11.63 -6.08
C ASN A 605 -29.94 11.76 -4.55
N THR A 606 -28.95 11.11 -3.93
CA THR A 606 -28.68 11.21 -2.47
C THR A 606 -27.62 12.26 -2.13
N ASN A 607 -27.01 12.89 -3.15
CA ASN A 607 -25.95 13.88 -2.97
C ASN A 607 -26.54 15.30 -2.81
N LEU A 608 -25.82 16.15 -2.07
CA LEU A 608 -26.11 17.58 -1.87
C LEU A 608 -25.43 18.44 -2.95
N GLY A 609 -25.75 19.74 -3.05
CA GLY A 609 -24.91 20.69 -3.81
C GLY A 609 -25.62 21.68 -4.75
N GLY A 610 -26.94 21.80 -4.70
CA GLY A 610 -27.76 22.54 -5.68
C GLY A 610 -27.40 24.01 -5.98
N ASN A 611 -26.65 24.70 -5.10
CA ASN A 611 -26.27 26.12 -5.28
C ASN A 611 -24.77 26.35 -5.55
N ASN A 612 -23.97 25.29 -5.71
CA ASN A 612 -22.50 25.35 -5.85
C ASN A 612 -21.76 26.21 -4.80
N ASN A 613 -22.34 26.40 -3.62
CA ASN A 613 -21.74 27.20 -2.55
C ASN A 613 -21.58 26.37 -1.26
N PRO A 614 -20.44 25.68 -1.09
CA PRO A 614 -20.15 24.93 0.12
C PRO A 614 -19.77 25.81 1.34
N VAL A 615 -19.65 27.13 1.19
CA VAL A 615 -19.29 28.10 2.26
C VAL A 615 -18.01 27.66 2.99
N LEU A 616 -16.86 27.89 2.36
CA LEU A 616 -15.55 27.47 2.86
C LEU A 616 -14.78 28.65 3.48
N ALA A 617 -13.85 28.33 4.38
CA ALA A 617 -13.13 29.31 5.21
C ALA A 617 -12.36 30.35 4.40
N ASN A 618 -11.49 29.94 3.49
CA ASN A 618 -10.76 30.86 2.61
C ASN A 618 -10.27 30.17 1.33
N VAL A 619 -11.17 30.10 0.34
CA VAL A 619 -10.89 29.51 -0.98
C VAL A 619 -9.68 30.13 -1.67
N ALA A 620 -9.49 31.46 -1.54
CA ALA A 620 -8.37 32.17 -2.18
C ALA A 620 -7.00 31.79 -1.59
N GLN A 621 -6.98 31.27 -0.37
CA GLN A 621 -5.77 30.77 0.31
C GLN A 621 -5.72 29.23 0.34
N HIS A 622 -6.56 28.55 -0.46
CA HIS A 622 -6.63 27.08 -0.49
C HIS A 622 -7.08 26.46 0.84
N ASP A 623 -7.74 27.25 1.69
CA ASP A 623 -8.33 26.76 2.94
C ASP A 623 -9.77 26.35 2.70
N TYR A 624 -9.94 25.05 2.48
CA TYR A 624 -11.22 24.41 2.17
C TYR A 624 -11.91 23.79 3.37
N ARG A 625 -11.56 24.22 4.59
CA ARG A 625 -12.36 23.88 5.78
C ARG A 625 -13.76 24.48 5.63
N PRO A 626 -14.81 23.78 6.10
CA PRO A 626 -16.13 24.41 6.23
C PRO A 626 -16.01 25.70 7.04
N ALA A 627 -16.77 26.74 6.70
CA ALA A 627 -16.91 27.93 7.52
C ALA A 627 -18.25 27.92 8.28
N LEU A 628 -18.42 28.86 9.22
CA LEU A 628 -19.66 28.95 9.99
C LEU A 628 -20.87 29.10 9.06
N GLY A 629 -21.88 28.24 9.24
CA GLY A 629 -23.07 28.19 8.40
C GLY A 629 -22.91 27.35 7.13
N SER A 630 -21.79 26.64 6.96
CA SER A 630 -21.60 25.71 5.86
C SER A 630 -22.60 24.56 5.89
N PRO A 631 -23.21 24.20 4.73
CA PRO A 631 -24.06 23.02 4.61
C PRO A 631 -23.29 21.70 4.70
N LEU A 632 -21.96 21.74 4.78
CA LEU A 632 -21.12 20.55 4.96
C LEU A 632 -21.06 20.10 6.42
N ILE A 633 -21.33 21.01 7.35
CA ILE A 633 -21.24 20.79 8.79
C ILE A 633 -22.32 19.79 9.23
N ASN A 634 -21.93 18.74 9.93
CA ASN A 634 -22.80 17.68 10.44
C ASN A 634 -23.66 16.99 9.36
N ALA A 635 -23.22 17.01 8.10
CA ALA A 635 -24.01 16.52 6.96
C ALA A 635 -23.60 15.12 6.45
N GLY A 636 -22.52 14.56 6.97
CA GLY A 636 -22.02 13.25 6.61
C GLY A 636 -22.75 12.09 7.32
N ASN A 637 -22.62 10.90 6.74
CA ASN A 637 -23.16 9.65 7.27
C ASN A 637 -22.07 8.73 7.85
N GLY A 638 -22.48 7.72 8.61
CA GLY A 638 -21.57 6.71 9.15
C GLY A 638 -20.75 5.98 8.08
N LEU A 639 -19.45 5.88 8.31
CA LEU A 639 -18.47 5.29 7.39
C LEU A 639 -18.25 3.78 7.59
N GLY A 640 -19.27 3.02 8.01
CA GLY A 640 -19.17 1.70 8.69
C GLY A 640 -18.11 0.64 8.30
N ASN A 641 -17.45 0.73 7.15
CA ASN A 641 -16.27 -0.07 6.78
C ASN A 641 -14.92 0.54 7.24
N LEU A 642 -14.88 1.82 7.60
CA LEU A 642 -13.73 2.49 8.21
C LEU A 642 -13.73 2.21 9.71
N THR A 643 -13.01 1.17 10.12
CA THR A 643 -12.84 0.80 11.53
C THR A 643 -11.79 1.68 12.21
N SER A 644 -11.79 1.70 13.55
CA SER A 644 -10.80 2.46 14.34
C SER A 644 -9.35 2.05 14.05
N SER A 645 -9.09 0.80 13.67
CA SER A 645 -7.76 0.32 13.30
C SER A 645 -7.24 0.94 12.00
N LEU A 646 -8.15 1.44 11.15
CA LEU A 646 -7.79 2.09 9.89
C LEU A 646 -7.54 3.58 10.09
N LEU A 647 -7.91 4.18 11.23
CA LEU A 647 -7.69 5.60 11.54
C LEU A 647 -6.22 5.88 11.92
N PRO A 648 -5.75 7.13 11.78
CA PRO A 648 -4.38 7.46 12.14
C PRO A 648 -4.22 7.43 13.65
N VAL A 649 -3.05 6.99 14.11
CA VAL A 649 -2.66 7.16 15.51
C VAL A 649 -2.15 8.58 15.67
N ALA A 650 -2.66 9.29 16.67
CA ALA A 650 -2.22 10.63 17.03
C ALA A 650 -0.70 10.65 17.30
N GLN A 651 0.05 11.54 16.64
CA GLN A 651 1.47 11.75 16.89
C GLN A 651 1.69 13.21 17.36
N PRO A 652 2.42 13.44 18.47
CA PRO A 652 2.70 14.79 18.96
C PRO A 652 3.40 15.65 17.89
N GLY A 653 2.86 16.85 17.64
CA GLY A 653 3.52 17.89 16.82
C GLY A 653 3.46 17.72 15.30
N ALA A 654 2.85 16.66 14.77
CA ALA A 654 2.80 16.41 13.32
C ALA A 654 1.39 16.27 12.73
N VAL A 655 0.35 16.18 13.57
CA VAL A 655 -0.99 15.76 13.12
C VAL A 655 -2.07 16.64 13.74
N ILE A 656 -2.86 17.33 12.91
CA ILE A 656 -4.20 17.76 13.30
C ILE A 656 -5.11 16.55 13.09
N LEU A 657 -5.47 15.87 14.18
CA LEU A 657 -6.51 14.85 14.10
C LEU A 657 -7.79 15.50 13.64
N ARG A 658 -8.51 14.81 12.74
CA ARG A 658 -9.87 15.17 12.38
C ARG A 658 -10.79 14.95 13.60
N LYS A 659 -10.89 15.95 14.48
CA LYS A 659 -11.71 15.90 15.68
C LYS A 659 -13.18 16.11 15.28
N GLN A 660 -13.94 15.02 15.25
CA GLN A 660 -15.37 15.07 15.00
C GLN A 660 -16.11 15.74 16.16
N ASP A 661 -16.97 16.71 15.84
CA ASP A 661 -17.91 17.34 16.78
C ASP A 661 -19.35 17.19 16.25
N GLY A 662 -20.06 16.17 16.72
CA GLY A 662 -21.38 15.78 16.20
C GLY A 662 -21.31 14.68 15.14
N MET A 663 -22.11 14.76 14.07
CA MET A 663 -21.96 13.92 12.89
C MET A 663 -20.77 14.39 12.05
N ILE A 664 -20.10 13.46 11.38
CA ILE A 664 -18.92 13.79 10.57
C ILE A 664 -19.27 14.79 9.46
N ASP A 665 -18.43 15.80 9.25
CA ASP A 665 -18.62 16.78 8.19
C ASP A 665 -18.39 16.17 6.80
N ILE A 666 -18.99 16.74 5.75
CA ILE A 666 -18.65 16.38 4.35
C ILE A 666 -17.31 17.04 3.96
N GLY A 667 -16.46 16.28 3.28
CA GLY A 667 -15.13 16.71 2.85
C GLY A 667 -14.01 16.16 3.74
N ALA A 668 -12.79 16.63 3.51
CA ALA A 668 -11.56 16.23 4.20
C ALA A 668 -11.43 16.79 5.62
N PHE A 669 -12.08 17.92 5.90
CA PHE A 669 -11.89 18.69 7.12
C PHE A 669 -13.17 18.73 7.96
N GLU A 670 -12.99 18.88 9.28
CA GLU A 670 -14.06 19.27 10.20
C GLU A 670 -14.02 20.79 10.42
N PHE A 671 -15.17 21.36 10.78
CA PHE A 671 -15.36 22.77 11.13
C PHE A 671 -14.63 23.21 12.41
#